data_AF-A0AAE9E9D2-F1
#
_entry.id   AF-A0AAE9E9D2-F1
#
_cell.length_a   1.000
_cell.length_b   1.000
_cell.length_c   1.000
_cell.angle_alpha   90.00
_cell.angle_beta   90.00
_cell.angle_gamma   90.00
#
_symmetry.space_group_name_H-M   'P 1'
#
loop_
_entity.id
_entity.type
_entity.pdbx_description
1 polymer ?
#
loop_
_entity_poly.entity_id
_entity_poly.type
_entity_poly.pdbx_seq_one_letter_code
_entity_poly.pdbx_strand_id
1 'polypeptide(L)'
;MKLKLSKNRLSSGSGDEKTMATPTTAPGEISESDRKLLDELRKRIHNELELVKAYDDDFSLMRWLIGWDRKIEVVVPKIKFSLRAIHALGLDKEDLSTLEKVTQKCDECSVPLRYLPGSLIGLDHENNVVSLQMIGHLDAAGLMPATRNSDLYRMRIAESEGVMQIIRKMEKEHGKPFGTSVIFDLDGLSMGQIDMAALKVVTTMLSQLQEMFPDVIRKIFVVNTPTFIQVLWGMISPCLAKQTQQKVKILGNDWKQHLKENIGEEVLFERWGGTRQAETEYGNVRMGGKIPAELRYDPANDLPAEKLTKLVVSSRSTSFVPITLEGNVPGRKLYWWWRLENNDIHFSIHRAAEGQEKVAEHDDDYMVHPKFKLQTDFVPEDGEVSAEEPGVYKFIFDNTHSTFRSKTVKMSLKLETERSKTWKDFGDGVPCVLGIDEAGRGPVLGPMVYAAAISPMDQNAELKALGVDDSKALNEAKREEIFEKINNDEKIQQIVAYAIRSLSPELISSSMLKRHKYSLNEVSHDAAIALIRDAFACNVNVVEIKVDTVGPKATYQAKLERLFPGISICVTEKADSLFPIVSAASIAAKVTRDTRLRNWEFKEENIKVPENGFGSGYPGDPNTKKFLQLSVHPIFGFCSLVRASWKTASAIVEKRCVPGYWEDDEEEGKPQNKKMSVWLQPKEGTEVAPKRNVYFKERHMKNVVSF
;
A
#
# COMPACT_ATOMS: atom_id res chain seq x y z
N MET A 1 -44.99 -18.14 40.83
CA MET A 1 -44.87 -19.33 39.96
C MET A 1 -43.46 -19.89 40.16
N LYS A 2 -43.34 -20.99 40.92
CA LYS A 2 -42.06 -21.60 41.32
C LYS A 2 -41.48 -22.40 40.16
N LEU A 3 -40.22 -22.15 39.78
CA LEU A 3 -39.45 -23.02 38.89
C LEU A 3 -38.45 -23.83 39.73
N LYS A 4 -38.59 -25.16 39.67
CA LYS A 4 -37.83 -26.16 40.41
C LYS A 4 -36.42 -26.30 39.83
N LEU A 5 -35.41 -26.20 40.70
CA LEU A 5 -34.06 -26.71 40.47
C LEU A 5 -34.07 -28.23 40.64
N SER A 6 -33.73 -28.98 39.57
CA SER A 6 -33.47 -30.42 39.65
C SER A 6 -32.02 -30.65 40.08
N LYS A 7 -31.86 -31.30 41.24
CA LYS A 7 -30.60 -31.94 41.67
C LYS A 7 -30.45 -33.25 40.92
N ASN A 8 -29.52 -33.35 39.99
CA ASN A 8 -29.04 -34.64 39.52
C ASN A 8 -27.78 -35.04 40.28
N ARG A 9 -27.90 -36.16 41.01
CA ARG A 9 -26.81 -36.91 41.62
C ARG A 9 -25.94 -37.48 40.51
N LEU A 10 -24.63 -37.22 40.56
CA LEU A 10 -23.63 -37.98 39.83
C LEU A 10 -23.06 -39.06 40.76
N SER A 11 -23.11 -40.28 40.25
CA SER A 11 -22.62 -41.53 40.82
C SER A 11 -21.11 -41.52 41.02
N SER A 12 -20.68 -42.11 42.13
CA SER A 12 -19.32 -42.53 42.42
C SER A 12 -18.80 -43.49 41.34
N GLY A 13 -17.92 -42.98 40.47
CA GLY A 13 -17.07 -43.78 39.61
C GLY A 13 -15.62 -43.54 40.01
N SER A 14 -14.99 -44.55 40.61
CA SER A 14 -13.56 -44.63 40.83
C SER A 14 -12.84 -44.67 39.47
N GLY A 15 -12.12 -43.61 39.13
CA GLY A 15 -11.22 -43.54 37.99
C GLY A 15 -9.93 -42.88 38.44
N ASP A 16 -8.82 -43.58 38.23
CA ASP A 16 -7.48 -43.26 38.71
C ASP A 16 -7.06 -41.79 38.47
N GLU A 17 -6.82 -41.05 39.55
CA GLU A 17 -6.03 -39.82 39.53
C GLU A 17 -4.58 -40.18 39.17
N LYS A 18 -4.27 -40.21 37.87
CA LYS A 18 -2.92 -39.89 37.42
C LYS A 18 -2.73 -38.38 37.61
N THR A 19 -2.28 -38.00 38.79
CA THR A 19 -1.55 -36.74 39.00
C THR A 19 -0.36 -36.72 38.04
N MET A 20 -0.52 -36.08 36.87
CA MET A 20 0.62 -35.57 36.13
C MET A 20 1.20 -34.44 36.96
N ALA A 21 2.19 -34.76 37.77
CA ALA A 21 3.09 -33.76 38.33
C ALA A 21 3.73 -33.03 37.15
N THR A 22 3.34 -31.78 36.91
CA THR A 22 4.11 -30.85 36.11
C THR A 22 5.46 -30.69 36.80
N PRO A 23 6.60 -31.01 36.14
CA PRO A 23 7.90 -30.68 36.70
C PRO A 23 7.96 -29.16 36.80
N THR A 24 8.01 -28.65 38.03
CA THR A 24 8.18 -27.22 38.29
C THR A 24 9.60 -26.85 37.93
N THR A 25 9.84 -26.45 36.68
CA THR A 25 11.08 -25.77 36.30
C THR A 25 11.14 -24.42 37.01
N ALA A 26 12.34 -23.98 37.41
CA ALA A 26 12.50 -22.68 38.07
C ALA A 26 12.02 -21.54 37.14
N PRO A 27 11.59 -20.38 37.67
CA PRO A 27 11.20 -19.24 36.84
C PRO A 27 12.35 -18.85 35.90
N GLY A 28 12.18 -19.08 34.59
CA GLY A 28 13.20 -18.81 33.56
C GLY A 28 13.83 -20.05 32.92
N GLU A 29 13.62 -21.26 33.45
CA GLU A 29 14.11 -22.49 32.82
C GLU A 29 13.14 -22.98 31.74
N ILE A 30 13.62 -22.98 30.50
CA ILE A 30 12.90 -23.49 29.32
C ILE A 30 12.91 -25.02 29.38
N SER A 31 11.72 -25.63 29.40
CA SER A 31 11.58 -27.09 29.38
C SER A 31 12.15 -27.69 28.09
N GLU A 32 12.57 -28.95 28.10
CA GLU A 32 13.08 -29.62 26.88
C GLU A 32 12.04 -29.63 25.74
N SER A 33 10.75 -29.74 26.08
CA SER A 33 9.67 -29.64 25.10
C SER A 33 9.54 -28.23 24.52
N ASP A 34 9.66 -27.20 25.35
CA ASP A 34 9.63 -25.81 24.88
C ASP A 34 10.86 -25.47 24.04
N ARG A 35 12.04 -26.05 24.37
CA ARG A 35 13.26 -25.90 23.56
C ARG A 35 13.08 -26.45 22.14
N LYS A 36 12.48 -27.64 22.00
CA LYS A 36 12.17 -28.23 20.68
C LYS A 36 11.21 -27.34 19.87
N LEU A 37 10.20 -26.76 20.52
CA LEU A 37 9.26 -25.86 19.86
C LEU A 37 9.91 -24.55 19.42
N LEU A 38 10.82 -23.99 20.23
CA LEU A 38 11.60 -22.81 19.87
C LEU A 38 12.48 -23.07 18.64
N ASP A 39 13.18 -24.20 18.62
CA ASP A 39 14.05 -24.56 17.50
C ASP A 39 13.25 -24.77 16.21
N GLU A 40 12.08 -25.43 16.30
CA GLU A 40 11.17 -25.58 15.15
C GLU A 40 10.64 -24.23 14.68
N LEU A 41 10.22 -23.36 15.62
CA LEU A 41 9.70 -22.04 15.30
C LEU A 41 10.77 -21.22 14.57
N ARG A 42 11.97 -21.06 15.15
CA ARG A 42 13.12 -20.36 14.54
C ARG A 42 13.36 -20.81 13.12
N LYS A 43 13.37 -22.13 12.88
CA LYS A 43 13.56 -22.70 11.54
C LYS A 43 12.47 -22.28 10.55
N ARG A 44 11.20 -22.26 10.97
CA ARG A 44 10.06 -21.93 10.09
C ARG A 44 9.94 -20.44 9.77
N ILE A 45 10.54 -19.57 10.59
CA ILE A 45 10.45 -18.10 10.45
C ILE A 45 11.81 -17.44 10.26
N HIS A 46 12.82 -18.21 9.84
CA HIS A 46 14.21 -17.76 9.73
C HIS A 46 14.33 -16.46 8.92
N ASN A 47 13.63 -16.36 7.78
CA ASN A 47 13.65 -15.17 6.93
C ASN A 47 13.13 -13.93 7.67
N GLU A 48 12.09 -14.08 8.49
CA GLU A 48 11.53 -12.97 9.26
C GLU A 48 12.41 -12.56 10.44
N LEU A 49 13.16 -13.49 11.03
CA LEU A 49 14.15 -13.18 12.06
C LEU A 49 15.36 -12.43 11.48
N GLU A 50 15.74 -12.70 10.22
CA GLU A 50 16.76 -11.89 9.54
C GLU A 50 16.29 -10.46 9.26
N LEU A 51 14.99 -10.27 8.99
CA LEU A 51 14.39 -8.93 8.86
C LEU A 51 14.38 -8.18 10.20
N VAL A 52 13.99 -8.86 11.29
CA VAL A 52 13.83 -8.24 12.61
C VAL A 52 14.61 -9.02 13.67
N LYS A 53 15.94 -8.88 13.65
CA LYS A 53 16.89 -9.62 14.50
C LYS A 53 16.63 -9.51 15.99
N ALA A 54 16.00 -8.41 16.41
CA ALA A 54 15.65 -8.18 17.81
C ALA A 54 14.67 -9.23 18.38
N TYR A 55 13.97 -10.00 17.54
CA TYR A 55 13.05 -11.06 17.97
C TYR A 55 13.68 -12.46 18.02
N ASP A 56 14.94 -12.64 17.60
CA ASP A 56 15.65 -13.93 17.70
C ASP A 56 16.24 -14.13 19.11
N ASP A 57 15.36 -14.14 20.10
CA ASP A 57 15.68 -14.42 21.49
C ASP A 57 14.62 -15.34 22.11
N ASP A 58 15.02 -16.11 23.12
CA ASP A 58 14.14 -17.11 23.72
C ASP A 58 12.90 -16.47 24.39
N PHE A 59 13.03 -15.30 25.03
CA PHE A 59 11.89 -14.65 25.69
C PHE A 59 10.85 -14.18 24.66
N SER A 60 11.29 -13.54 23.57
CA SER A 60 10.40 -13.10 22.50
C SER A 60 9.63 -14.26 21.91
N LEU A 61 10.33 -15.32 21.49
CA LEU A 61 9.70 -16.48 20.87
C LEU A 61 8.83 -17.29 21.86
N MET A 62 9.22 -17.35 23.14
CA MET A 62 8.39 -18.00 24.16
C MET A 62 7.07 -17.27 24.39
N ARG A 63 7.00 -15.93 24.29
CA ARG A 63 5.72 -15.21 24.37
C ARG A 63 4.75 -15.62 23.26
N TRP A 64 5.27 -15.79 22.05
CA TRP A 64 4.48 -16.27 20.91
C TRP A 64 3.95 -17.68 21.15
N LEU A 65 4.81 -18.60 21.63
CA LEU A 65 4.39 -19.95 21.97
C LEU A 65 3.36 -19.95 23.11
N ILE A 66 3.59 -19.23 24.20
CA ILE A 66 2.68 -19.18 25.36
C ILE A 66 1.33 -18.56 24.98
N GLY A 67 1.33 -17.42 24.30
CA GLY A 67 0.11 -16.68 23.96
C GLY A 67 -0.82 -17.42 22.99
N TRP A 68 -0.31 -18.44 22.30
CA TRP A 68 -1.08 -19.29 21.37
C TRP A 68 -1.08 -20.77 21.77
N ASP A 69 -1.02 -21.05 23.08
CA ASP A 69 -1.12 -22.40 23.65
C ASP A 69 -0.11 -23.42 23.08
N ARG A 70 1.08 -22.95 22.70
CA ARG A 70 2.17 -23.73 22.09
C ARG A 70 1.77 -24.42 20.78
N LYS A 71 0.74 -23.93 20.10
CA LYS A 71 0.27 -24.46 18.80
C LYS A 71 1.06 -23.82 17.66
N ILE A 72 2.17 -24.45 17.28
CA ILE A 72 3.10 -23.89 16.29
C ILE A 72 2.43 -23.50 14.96
N GLU A 73 1.47 -24.30 14.48
CA GLU A 73 0.73 -24.03 13.24
C GLU A 73 -0.16 -22.76 13.32
N VAL A 74 -0.54 -22.34 14.53
CA VAL A 74 -1.24 -21.07 14.77
C VAL A 74 -0.25 -19.91 14.92
N VAL A 75 0.90 -20.16 15.55
CA VAL A 75 1.94 -19.16 15.81
C VAL A 75 2.61 -18.68 14.52
N VAL A 76 3.05 -19.61 13.68
CA VAL A 76 3.86 -19.33 12.48
C VAL A 76 3.25 -18.23 11.59
N PRO A 77 1.99 -18.32 11.11
CA PRO A 77 1.44 -17.27 10.25
C PRO A 77 1.32 -15.91 10.96
N LYS A 78 1.05 -15.90 12.27
CA LYS A 78 0.87 -14.66 13.05
C LYS A 78 2.19 -13.94 13.30
N ILE A 79 3.23 -14.67 13.69
CA ILE A 79 4.55 -14.07 13.91
C ILE A 79 5.16 -13.62 12.57
N LYS A 80 4.97 -14.38 11.49
CA LYS A 80 5.41 -13.97 10.14
C LYS A 80 4.79 -12.64 9.74
N PHE A 81 3.46 -12.53 9.86
CA PHE A 81 2.77 -11.26 9.60
C PHE A 81 3.33 -10.12 10.45
N SER A 82 3.55 -10.37 11.75
CA SER A 82 3.90 -9.32 12.70
C SER A 82 5.31 -8.79 12.48
N LEU A 83 6.30 -9.67 12.28
CA LEU A 83 7.68 -9.25 11.99
C LEU A 83 7.79 -8.54 10.64
N ARG A 84 7.09 -9.05 9.61
CA ARG A 84 7.02 -8.37 8.30
C ARG A 84 6.34 -7.01 8.40
N ALA A 85 5.30 -6.87 9.22
CA ALA A 85 4.62 -5.59 9.43
C ALA A 85 5.51 -4.59 10.18
N ILE A 86 6.23 -5.01 11.22
CA ILE A 86 7.21 -4.19 11.95
C ILE A 86 8.28 -3.66 10.97
N HIS A 87 8.83 -4.55 10.15
CA HIS A 87 9.83 -4.20 9.14
C HIS A 87 9.30 -3.28 8.04
N ALA A 88 8.10 -3.55 7.51
CA ALA A 88 7.47 -2.72 6.47
C ALA A 88 7.16 -1.30 6.96
N LEU A 89 6.91 -1.14 8.27
CA LEU A 89 6.75 0.17 8.91
C LEU A 89 8.08 0.81 9.32
N GLY A 90 9.21 0.13 9.12
CA GLY A 90 10.56 0.59 9.46
C GLY A 90 10.84 0.66 10.96
N LEU A 91 9.99 0.06 11.81
CA LEU A 91 10.08 0.18 13.27
C LEU A 91 11.26 -0.62 13.85
N ASP A 92 11.77 -1.60 13.10
CA ASP A 92 12.99 -2.36 13.39
C ASP A 92 14.26 -1.51 13.30
N LYS A 93 14.21 -0.40 12.54
CA LYS A 93 15.34 0.54 12.33
C LYS A 93 15.30 1.73 13.28
N GLU A 94 14.21 1.90 14.01
CA GLU A 94 13.98 3.01 14.93
C GLU A 94 14.48 2.67 16.33
N ASP A 95 15.10 3.64 17.00
CA ASP A 95 15.44 3.54 18.42
C ASP A 95 14.27 4.04 19.27
N LEU A 96 13.50 3.11 19.83
CA LEU A 96 12.36 3.37 20.71
C LEU A 96 12.64 2.90 22.15
N SER A 97 13.92 2.90 22.56
CA SER A 97 14.41 2.32 23.82
C SER A 97 14.01 3.04 25.12
N THR A 98 13.20 4.11 25.05
CA THR A 98 12.76 4.93 26.19
C THR A 98 11.32 5.40 25.98
N LEU A 99 10.58 5.61 27.08
CA LEU A 99 9.16 6.02 27.03
C LEU A 99 8.95 7.33 26.24
N GLU A 100 9.87 8.27 26.36
CA GLU A 100 9.84 9.57 25.67
C GLU A 100 9.96 9.41 24.16
N LYS A 101 10.87 8.54 23.69
CA LYS A 101 11.04 8.22 22.26
C LYS A 101 9.80 7.53 21.67
N VAL A 102 9.19 6.60 22.42
CA VAL A 102 7.92 5.97 22.01
C VAL A 102 6.83 7.02 21.84
N THR A 103 6.72 7.92 22.82
CA THR A 103 5.74 9.02 22.86
C THR A 103 5.94 9.97 21.67
N GLN A 104 7.19 10.36 21.39
CA GLN A 104 7.54 11.19 20.24
C GLN A 104 7.18 10.52 18.91
N LYS A 105 7.50 9.22 18.75
CA LYS A 105 7.19 8.48 17.52
C LYS A 105 5.68 8.43 17.25
N CYS A 106 4.87 8.31 18.29
CA CYS A 106 3.41 8.38 18.17
C CYS A 106 2.93 9.76 17.69
N ASP A 107 3.57 10.85 18.13
CA ASP A 107 3.21 12.22 17.74
C ASP A 107 3.59 12.58 16.29
N GLU A 108 4.56 11.88 15.74
CA GLU A 108 5.00 12.01 14.34
C GLU A 108 4.05 11.28 13.38
N CYS A 109 3.24 10.32 13.87
CA CYS A 109 2.35 9.54 13.02
C CYS A 109 1.24 10.38 12.38
N SER A 110 0.59 11.25 13.16
CA SER A 110 -0.48 12.13 12.67
C SER A 110 -0.80 13.22 13.70
N VAL A 111 -1.01 14.47 13.23
CA VAL A 111 -1.33 15.61 14.10
C VAL A 111 -2.63 15.40 14.90
N PRO A 112 -3.75 14.98 14.30
CA PRO A 112 -4.97 14.60 15.03
C PRO A 112 -4.76 13.58 16.16
N LEU A 113 -3.84 12.62 15.98
CA LEU A 113 -3.60 11.57 16.97
C LEU A 113 -2.92 12.07 18.25
N ARG A 114 -2.34 13.28 18.24
CA ARG A 114 -1.80 13.92 19.46
C ARG A 114 -2.87 14.20 20.52
N TYR A 115 -4.14 14.24 20.10
CA TYR A 115 -5.30 14.40 20.97
C TYR A 115 -5.83 13.06 21.51
N LEU A 116 -5.20 11.93 21.20
CA LEU A 116 -5.52 10.68 21.87
C LEU A 116 -5.08 10.75 23.34
N PRO A 117 -6.01 10.52 24.28
CA PRO A 117 -5.72 10.68 25.69
C PRO A 117 -5.04 9.42 26.26
N GLY A 118 -4.05 9.62 27.14
CA GLY A 118 -3.23 8.56 27.72
C GLY A 118 -1.73 8.71 27.44
N SER A 119 -0.91 8.01 28.22
CA SER A 119 0.57 8.03 28.13
C SER A 119 1.19 6.80 28.78
N LEU A 120 2.43 6.49 28.40
CA LEU A 120 3.28 5.61 29.18
C LEU A 120 3.89 6.42 30.33
N ILE A 121 3.74 5.94 31.57
CA ILE A 121 4.06 6.75 32.76
C ILE A 121 5.24 6.24 33.57
N GLY A 122 5.74 5.03 33.33
CA GLY A 122 6.90 4.51 34.07
C GLY A 122 6.96 3.00 34.10
N LEU A 123 7.63 2.47 35.11
CA LEU A 123 7.73 1.05 35.41
C LEU A 123 7.04 0.77 36.75
N ASP A 124 6.30 -0.32 36.88
CA ASP A 124 5.73 -0.73 38.17
C ASP A 124 6.76 -1.39 39.10
N HIS A 125 6.38 -1.72 40.33
CA HIS A 125 7.24 -2.43 41.30
C HIS A 125 7.79 -3.79 40.81
N GLU A 126 7.20 -4.38 39.77
CA GLU A 126 7.69 -5.61 39.13
C GLU A 126 8.54 -5.32 37.88
N ASN A 127 8.82 -4.04 37.62
CA ASN A 127 9.47 -3.45 36.44
C ASN A 127 8.72 -3.70 35.12
N ASN A 128 7.39 -3.83 35.15
CA ASN A 128 6.59 -3.83 33.93
C ASN A 128 6.32 -2.40 33.48
N VAL A 129 6.28 -2.17 32.16
CA VAL A 129 5.92 -0.86 31.60
C VAL A 129 4.48 -0.50 31.96
N VAL A 130 4.23 0.72 32.42
CA VAL A 130 2.90 1.19 32.83
C VAL A 130 2.30 2.08 31.74
N SER A 131 1.17 1.64 31.17
CA SER A 131 0.37 2.41 30.21
C SER A 131 -0.91 2.89 30.88
N LEU A 132 -1.13 4.21 30.91
CA LEU A 132 -2.33 4.82 31.48
C LEU A 132 -3.15 5.45 30.36
N GLN A 133 -4.38 4.97 30.17
CA GLN A 133 -5.30 5.38 29.09
C GLN A 133 -6.53 6.08 29.67
N MET A 134 -6.79 7.30 29.21
CA MET A 134 -7.86 8.19 29.72
C MET A 134 -9.08 8.16 28.79
N ILE A 135 -9.82 7.05 28.79
CA ILE A 135 -10.83 6.75 27.77
C ILE A 135 -12.01 7.73 27.79
N GLY A 136 -12.45 8.19 28.96
CA GLY A 136 -13.59 9.11 29.05
C GLY A 136 -13.34 10.50 28.47
N HIS A 137 -12.06 10.84 28.22
CA HIS A 137 -11.64 12.11 27.62
C HIS A 137 -11.48 12.03 26.08
N LEU A 138 -11.75 10.88 25.46
CA LEU A 138 -11.61 10.69 24.02
C LEU A 138 -12.73 11.40 23.25
N ASP A 139 -12.39 12.38 22.42
CA ASP A 139 -13.31 13.02 21.47
C ASP A 139 -13.44 12.20 20.17
N ALA A 140 -13.98 10.97 20.27
CA ALA A 140 -14.04 10.03 19.15
C ALA A 140 -14.76 10.63 17.92
N ALA A 141 -15.88 11.33 18.13
CA ALA A 141 -16.65 11.98 17.07
C ALA A 141 -15.87 13.11 16.36
N GLY A 142 -14.95 13.78 17.05
CA GLY A 142 -14.04 14.76 16.46
C GLY A 142 -12.83 14.12 15.77
N LEU A 143 -12.34 13.00 16.28
CA LEU A 143 -11.13 12.33 15.82
C LEU A 143 -11.35 11.54 14.51
N MET A 144 -12.45 10.79 14.41
CA MET A 144 -12.76 9.99 13.21
C MET A 144 -12.76 10.80 11.90
N PRO A 145 -13.38 12.00 11.81
CA PRO A 145 -13.31 12.83 10.61
C PRO A 145 -11.96 13.50 10.39
N ALA A 146 -11.02 13.45 11.33
CA ALA A 146 -9.69 14.04 11.19
C ALA A 146 -8.60 13.02 10.86
N THR A 147 -8.88 11.71 10.97
CA THR A 147 -7.84 10.68 11.01
C THR A 147 -8.13 9.53 10.06
N ARG A 148 -7.13 9.08 9.30
CA ARG A 148 -7.22 7.82 8.55
C ARG A 148 -7.18 6.64 9.51
N ASN A 149 -7.97 5.62 9.22
CA ASN A 149 -7.94 4.40 10.03
C ASN A 149 -6.54 3.78 10.06
N SER A 150 -5.78 3.83 8.95
CA SER A 150 -4.42 3.27 8.89
C SER A 150 -3.43 3.98 9.82
N ASP A 151 -3.60 5.28 10.07
CA ASP A 151 -2.73 6.03 11.00
C ASP A 151 -2.93 5.56 12.45
N LEU A 152 -4.15 5.18 12.84
CA LEU A 152 -4.43 4.57 14.15
C LEU A 152 -3.69 3.23 14.30
N TYR A 153 -3.73 2.38 13.27
CA TYR A 153 -2.97 1.12 13.24
C TYR A 153 -1.46 1.38 13.36
N ARG A 154 -0.91 2.26 12.52
CA ARG A 154 0.53 2.60 12.51
C ARG A 154 0.99 3.09 13.88
N MET A 155 0.26 4.04 14.47
CA MET A 155 0.60 4.60 15.78
C MET A 155 0.57 3.54 16.88
N ARG A 156 -0.47 2.70 16.93
CA ARG A 156 -0.58 1.67 17.98
C ARG A 156 0.40 0.51 17.82
N ILE A 157 0.77 0.17 16.57
CA ILE A 157 1.84 -0.80 16.31
C ILE A 157 3.19 -0.20 16.73
N ALA A 158 3.45 1.07 16.42
CA ALA A 158 4.66 1.77 16.85
C ALA A 158 4.78 1.86 18.38
N GLU A 159 3.69 2.20 19.08
CA GLU A 159 3.65 2.21 20.55
C GLU A 159 3.96 0.80 21.11
N SER A 160 3.31 -0.23 20.57
CA SER A 160 3.47 -1.61 21.05
C SER A 160 4.88 -2.15 20.80
N GLU A 161 5.46 -1.89 19.62
CA GLU A 161 6.83 -2.29 19.30
C GLU A 161 7.84 -1.52 20.15
N GLY A 162 7.62 -0.22 20.37
CA GLY A 162 8.46 0.58 21.27
C GLY A 162 8.46 0.04 22.70
N VAL A 163 7.29 -0.32 23.23
CA VAL A 163 7.16 -0.99 24.53
C VAL A 163 7.91 -2.35 24.51
N MET A 164 7.83 -3.11 23.42
CA MET A 164 8.57 -4.36 23.29
C MET A 164 10.09 -4.16 23.24
N GLN A 165 10.60 -3.09 22.61
CA GLN A 165 12.03 -2.76 22.65
C GLN A 165 12.51 -2.50 24.09
N ILE A 166 11.74 -1.73 24.87
CA ILE A 166 12.04 -1.47 26.29
C ILE A 166 12.03 -2.77 27.08
N ILE A 167 11.00 -3.60 26.89
CA ILE A 167 10.89 -4.90 27.54
C ILE A 167 12.08 -5.80 27.21
N ARG A 168 12.41 -6.00 25.94
CA ARG A 168 13.54 -6.87 25.53
C ARG A 168 14.87 -6.38 26.10
N LYS A 169 15.08 -5.06 26.20
CA LYS A 169 16.24 -4.49 26.88
C LYS A 169 16.29 -4.89 28.36
N MET A 170 15.19 -4.72 29.09
CA MET A 170 15.11 -5.11 30.50
C MET A 170 15.33 -6.61 30.69
N GLU A 171 14.77 -7.45 29.82
CA GLU A 171 14.95 -8.91 29.87
C GLU A 171 16.40 -9.32 29.69
N LYS A 172 17.11 -8.68 28.76
CA LYS A 172 18.54 -8.91 28.54
C LYS A 172 19.38 -8.51 29.76
N GLU A 173 19.00 -7.42 30.43
CA GLU A 173 19.71 -6.91 31.62
C GLU A 173 19.45 -7.75 32.88
N HIS A 174 18.23 -8.30 33.05
CA HIS A 174 17.82 -8.96 34.30
C HIS A 174 17.63 -10.48 34.19
N GLY A 175 17.63 -11.05 32.99
CA GLY A 175 17.52 -12.50 32.76
C GLY A 175 16.16 -13.10 33.14
N LYS A 176 15.08 -12.33 33.15
CA LYS A 176 13.72 -12.78 33.49
C LYS A 176 12.68 -12.07 32.61
N PRO A 177 11.47 -12.63 32.40
CA PRO A 177 10.47 -12.03 31.54
C PRO A 177 9.80 -10.80 32.17
N PHE A 178 9.51 -9.79 31.35
CA PHE A 178 8.73 -8.59 31.73
C PHE A 178 7.49 -8.42 30.83
N GLY A 179 6.67 -7.42 31.13
CA GLY A 179 5.47 -7.11 30.36
C GLY A 179 4.94 -5.69 30.60
N THR A 180 3.61 -5.54 30.49
CA THR A 180 2.92 -4.26 30.63
C THR A 180 1.79 -4.32 31.65
N SER A 181 1.70 -3.31 32.51
CA SER A 181 0.55 -3.02 33.38
C SER A 181 -0.26 -1.88 32.76
N VAL A 182 -1.55 -2.10 32.52
CA VAL A 182 -2.43 -1.13 31.85
C VAL A 182 -3.47 -0.60 32.82
N ILE A 183 -3.65 0.72 32.86
CA ILE A 183 -4.67 1.41 33.64
C ILE A 183 -5.63 2.06 32.65
N PHE A 184 -6.90 1.66 32.67
CA PHE A 184 -7.99 2.34 31.97
C PHE A 184 -8.76 3.20 32.98
N ASP A 185 -8.61 4.51 32.84
CA ASP A 185 -9.42 5.47 33.58
C ASP A 185 -10.65 5.84 32.76
N LEU A 186 -11.83 5.58 33.33
CA LEU A 186 -13.12 5.86 32.70
C LEU A 186 -13.76 7.15 33.21
N ASP A 187 -13.02 7.97 33.97
CA ASP A 187 -13.47 9.29 34.39
C ASP A 187 -13.92 10.13 33.20
N GLY A 188 -15.06 10.80 33.32
CA GLY A 188 -15.69 11.57 32.25
C GLY A 188 -16.44 10.77 31.17
N LEU A 189 -16.41 9.43 31.17
CA LEU A 189 -17.08 8.62 30.14
C LEU A 189 -18.61 8.64 30.30
N SER A 190 -19.31 8.99 29.23
CA SER A 190 -20.78 8.96 29.15
C SER A 190 -21.28 8.14 27.96
N MET A 191 -22.50 7.60 28.05
CA MET A 191 -23.12 6.83 26.95
C MET A 191 -23.25 7.63 25.65
N GLY A 192 -23.41 8.96 25.73
CA GLY A 192 -23.52 9.83 24.55
C GLY A 192 -22.21 10.03 23.78
N GLN A 193 -21.06 9.71 24.37
CA GLN A 193 -19.75 9.80 23.72
C GLN A 193 -19.35 8.51 22.97
N ILE A 194 -20.09 7.40 23.16
CA ILE A 194 -19.79 6.13 22.51
C ILE A 194 -20.27 6.19 21.07
N ASP A 195 -19.35 6.51 20.16
CA ASP A 195 -19.58 6.41 18.73
C ASP A 195 -19.39 4.96 18.24
N MET A 196 -20.43 4.37 17.66
CA MET A 196 -20.42 2.96 17.24
C MET A 196 -19.49 2.70 16.05
N ALA A 197 -19.26 3.68 15.18
CA ALA A 197 -18.32 3.54 14.06
C ALA A 197 -16.88 3.54 14.60
N ALA A 198 -16.56 4.49 15.48
CA ALA A 198 -15.27 4.55 16.16
C ALA A 198 -15.00 3.27 16.98
N LEU A 199 -16.01 2.78 17.72
CA LEU A 199 -15.90 1.55 18.50
C LEU A 199 -15.59 0.34 17.60
N LYS A 200 -16.20 0.26 16.41
CA LYS A 200 -15.92 -0.81 15.44
C LYS A 200 -14.47 -0.75 14.93
N VAL A 201 -13.95 0.45 14.65
CA VAL A 201 -12.54 0.64 14.26
C VAL A 201 -11.60 0.20 15.38
N VAL A 202 -11.82 0.71 16.60
CA VAL A 202 -10.99 0.41 17.78
C VAL A 202 -10.99 -1.07 18.12
N THR A 203 -12.15 -1.73 18.15
CA THR A 203 -12.24 -3.17 18.47
C THR A 203 -11.56 -4.03 17.41
N THR A 204 -11.69 -3.68 16.12
CA THR A 204 -11.00 -4.38 15.03
C THR A 204 -9.48 -4.23 15.14
N MET A 205 -9.01 -3.02 15.41
CA MET A 205 -7.60 -2.72 15.62
C MET A 205 -7.05 -3.45 16.84
N LEU A 206 -7.77 -3.44 17.96
CA LEU A 206 -7.39 -4.10 19.20
C LEU A 206 -7.28 -5.62 19.05
N SER A 207 -8.18 -6.25 18.26
CA SER A 207 -8.03 -7.67 17.93
C SER A 207 -6.74 -7.93 17.15
N GLN A 208 -6.41 -7.11 16.15
CA GLN A 208 -5.17 -7.30 15.38
C GLN A 208 -3.91 -7.06 16.23
N LEU A 209 -3.89 -6.04 17.09
CA LEU A 209 -2.76 -5.77 17.99
C LEU A 209 -2.50 -6.93 18.97
N GLN A 210 -3.55 -7.55 19.53
CA GLN A 210 -3.41 -8.74 20.37
C GLN A 210 -2.83 -9.93 19.59
N GLU A 211 -3.09 -10.01 18.27
CA GLU A 211 -2.46 -11.01 17.43
C GLU A 211 -0.99 -10.75 17.17
N MET A 212 -0.61 -9.49 17.07
CA MET A 212 0.76 -9.06 16.81
C MET A 212 1.66 -9.07 18.04
N PHE A 213 1.11 -8.88 19.23
CA PHE A 213 1.87 -8.76 20.47
C PHE A 213 1.28 -9.66 21.57
N PRO A 214 1.36 -11.00 21.41
CA PRO A 214 0.80 -11.94 22.37
C PRO A 214 1.58 -11.98 23.69
N ASP A 215 0.87 -12.28 24.78
CA ASP A 215 1.40 -12.44 26.15
C ASP A 215 2.28 -11.28 26.69
N VAL A 216 2.04 -10.04 26.26
CA VAL A 216 2.76 -8.85 26.79
C VAL A 216 2.09 -8.29 28.05
N ILE A 217 0.76 -8.25 28.08
CA ILE A 217 0.00 -7.65 29.18
C ILE A 217 0.07 -8.56 30.42
N ARG A 218 0.39 -7.99 31.59
CA ARG A 218 0.42 -8.69 32.88
C ARG A 218 -0.82 -8.38 33.73
N LYS A 219 -1.18 -7.10 33.84
CA LYS A 219 -2.29 -6.61 34.67
C LYS A 219 -3.08 -5.55 33.92
N ILE A 220 -4.41 -5.57 34.02
CA ILE A 220 -5.29 -4.50 33.53
C ILE A 220 -6.15 -4.02 34.69
N PHE A 221 -6.07 -2.73 35.02
CA PHE A 221 -6.91 -2.07 36.02
C PHE A 221 -7.90 -1.15 35.33
N VAL A 222 -9.18 -1.26 35.69
CA VAL A 222 -10.24 -0.35 35.22
C VAL A 222 -10.74 0.44 36.42
N VAL A 223 -10.60 1.76 36.37
CA VAL A 223 -10.89 2.68 37.49
C VAL A 223 -11.94 3.72 37.08
N ASN A 224 -12.50 4.42 38.07
CA ASN A 224 -13.57 5.42 37.88
C ASN A 224 -14.74 4.89 37.02
N THR A 225 -15.18 3.67 37.33
CA THR A 225 -16.11 2.94 36.47
C THR A 225 -17.53 3.53 36.50
N PRO A 226 -18.16 3.77 35.34
CA PRO A 226 -19.52 4.30 35.30
C PRO A 226 -20.56 3.22 35.65
N THR A 227 -21.77 3.64 36.01
CA THR A 227 -22.88 2.73 36.37
C THR A 227 -23.26 1.75 35.24
N PHE A 228 -22.94 2.09 33.98
CA PHE A 228 -23.20 1.28 32.80
C PHE A 228 -22.01 0.40 32.36
N ILE A 229 -20.97 0.23 33.19
CA ILE A 229 -19.77 -0.54 32.83
C ILE A 229 -20.04 -1.94 32.29
N GLN A 230 -21.09 -2.63 32.78
CA GLN A 230 -21.45 -3.96 32.29
C GLN A 230 -21.93 -3.95 30.83
N VAL A 231 -22.59 -2.87 30.40
CA VAL A 231 -22.99 -2.68 29.00
C VAL A 231 -21.75 -2.46 28.13
N LEU A 232 -20.84 -1.59 28.58
CA LEU A 232 -19.57 -1.33 27.88
C LEU A 232 -18.71 -2.60 27.78
N TRP A 233 -18.64 -3.39 28.83
CA TRP A 233 -17.93 -4.67 28.84
C TRP A 233 -18.52 -5.67 27.84
N GLY A 234 -19.85 -5.73 27.72
CA GLY A 234 -20.53 -6.55 26.72
C GLY A 234 -20.20 -6.15 25.27
N MET A 235 -19.84 -4.89 25.03
CA MET A 235 -19.42 -4.41 23.70
C MET A 235 -17.95 -4.71 23.38
N ILE A 236 -17.06 -4.69 24.38
CA ILE A 236 -15.60 -4.81 24.19
C ILE A 236 -15.10 -6.25 24.39
N SER A 237 -15.60 -6.97 25.39
CA SER A 237 -15.10 -8.32 25.73
C SER A 237 -15.05 -9.32 24.56
N PRO A 238 -15.95 -9.30 23.55
CA PRO A 238 -15.86 -10.22 22.42
C PRO A 238 -14.59 -10.07 21.57
N CYS A 239 -13.94 -8.89 21.58
CA CYS A 239 -12.71 -8.65 20.83
C CYS A 239 -11.43 -8.98 21.63
N LEU A 240 -11.56 -9.31 22.92
CA LEU A 240 -10.45 -9.62 23.83
C LEU A 240 -10.23 -11.13 23.93
N ALA A 241 -8.96 -11.55 23.87
CA ALA A 241 -8.61 -12.95 24.15
C ALA A 241 -9.01 -13.35 25.58
N LYS A 242 -9.39 -14.62 25.79
CA LYS A 242 -9.83 -15.12 27.11
C LYS A 242 -8.79 -14.87 28.23
N GLN A 243 -7.51 -15.05 27.90
CA GLN A 243 -6.40 -14.77 28.83
C GLN A 243 -6.33 -13.28 29.19
N THR A 244 -6.56 -12.37 28.24
CA THR A 244 -6.64 -10.93 28.48
C THR A 244 -7.82 -10.59 29.39
N GLN A 245 -8.99 -11.17 29.15
CA GLN A 245 -10.18 -10.94 29.99
C GLN A 245 -9.94 -11.32 31.45
N GLN A 246 -9.20 -12.41 31.72
CA GLN A 246 -8.85 -12.84 33.06
C GLN A 246 -7.88 -11.89 33.78
N LYS A 247 -7.11 -11.08 33.04
CA LYS A 247 -6.19 -10.07 33.58
C LYS A 247 -6.89 -8.75 33.94
N VAL A 248 -8.15 -8.57 33.56
CA VAL A 248 -8.94 -7.36 33.83
C VAL A 248 -9.49 -7.36 35.25
N LYS A 249 -9.15 -6.32 36.00
CA LYS A 249 -9.68 -6.01 37.33
C LYS A 249 -10.46 -4.70 37.27
N ILE A 250 -11.78 -4.80 37.37
CA ILE A 250 -12.67 -3.64 37.51
C ILE A 250 -12.70 -3.26 38.99
N LEU A 251 -12.14 -2.11 39.34
CA LEU A 251 -11.94 -1.70 40.73
C LEU A 251 -13.08 -0.83 41.25
N GLY A 252 -13.36 -0.95 42.55
CA GLY A 252 -14.36 -0.17 43.29
C GLY A 252 -13.79 1.15 43.82
N ASN A 253 -14.42 1.70 44.87
CA ASN A 253 -14.05 3.02 45.43
C ASN A 253 -12.63 3.07 46.04
N ASP A 254 -12.04 1.92 46.34
CA ASP A 254 -10.70 1.73 46.87
C ASP A 254 -9.62 1.56 45.78
N TRP A 255 -9.94 1.93 44.54
CA TRP A 255 -9.05 1.75 43.39
C TRP A 255 -7.68 2.44 43.57
N LYS A 256 -7.61 3.60 44.22
CA LYS A 256 -6.35 4.31 44.49
C LYS A 256 -5.38 3.48 45.35
N GLN A 257 -5.91 2.78 46.35
CA GLN A 257 -5.11 1.92 47.23
C GLN A 257 -4.56 0.73 46.43
N HIS A 258 -5.41 0.10 45.61
CA HIS A 258 -5.01 -0.98 44.73
C HIS A 258 -3.93 -0.57 43.72
N LEU A 259 -4.04 0.62 43.11
CA LEU A 259 -3.02 1.12 42.20
C LEU A 259 -1.69 1.35 42.91
N LYS A 260 -1.67 1.98 44.10
CA LYS A 260 -0.43 2.14 44.88
C LYS A 260 0.24 0.79 45.17
N GLU A 261 -0.52 -0.19 45.64
CA GLU A 261 0.02 -1.52 46.01
C GLU A 261 0.58 -2.30 44.82
N ASN A 262 0.02 -2.11 43.62
CA ASN A 262 0.38 -2.91 42.44
C ASN A 262 1.30 -2.19 41.46
N ILE A 263 1.29 -0.85 41.44
CA ILE A 263 2.06 -0.01 40.51
C ILE A 263 3.22 0.67 41.22
N GLY A 264 2.95 1.30 42.35
CA GLY A 264 3.92 2.10 43.12
C GLY A 264 3.53 3.55 43.22
N GLU A 265 3.64 4.09 44.43
CA GLU A 265 3.24 5.46 44.74
C GLU A 265 4.16 6.48 44.08
N GLU A 266 5.45 6.18 43.94
CA GLU A 266 6.46 7.00 43.29
C GLU A 266 6.28 7.11 41.76
N VAL A 267 5.56 6.18 41.16
CA VAL A 267 5.30 6.12 39.71
C VAL A 267 4.04 6.92 39.36
N LEU A 268 3.02 6.83 40.21
CA LEU A 268 1.70 7.42 40.02
C LEU A 268 1.69 8.92 40.40
N PHE A 269 0.99 9.74 39.60
CA PHE A 269 0.70 11.12 39.99
C PHE A 269 -0.38 11.17 41.09
N GLU A 270 -0.47 12.31 41.80
CA GLU A 270 -1.41 12.50 42.92
C GLU A 270 -2.87 12.19 42.57
N ARG A 271 -3.31 12.51 41.34
CA ARG A 271 -4.67 12.21 40.85
C ARG A 271 -5.01 10.72 40.96
N TRP A 272 -4.06 9.84 40.66
CA TRP A 272 -4.22 8.38 40.74
C TRP A 272 -3.76 7.78 42.07
N GLY A 273 -3.48 8.64 43.05
CA GLY A 273 -3.19 8.25 44.43
C GLY A 273 -1.71 8.08 44.76
N GLY A 274 -0.79 8.49 43.88
CA GLY A 274 0.65 8.42 44.16
C GLY A 274 1.24 9.69 44.76
N THR A 275 2.57 9.75 44.76
CA THR A 275 3.42 10.81 45.32
C THR A 275 4.31 11.47 44.28
N ARG A 276 4.23 11.05 43.01
CA ARG A 276 5.02 11.64 41.92
C ARG A 276 4.64 13.10 41.71
N GLN A 277 5.61 13.98 41.94
CA GLN A 277 5.42 15.41 41.71
C GLN A 277 5.36 15.73 40.21
N ALA A 278 4.46 16.65 39.85
CA ALA A 278 4.40 17.24 38.54
C ALA A 278 3.81 18.65 38.59
N GLU A 279 4.03 19.43 37.54
CA GLU A 279 3.53 20.81 37.45
C GLU A 279 2.00 20.89 37.31
N THR A 280 1.37 19.83 36.81
CA THR A 280 -0.07 19.72 36.62
C THR A 280 -0.65 18.52 37.36
N GLU A 281 -1.95 18.54 37.66
CA GLU A 281 -2.64 17.44 38.35
C GLU A 281 -2.57 16.10 37.58
N TYR A 282 -2.35 16.15 36.27
CA TYR A 282 -2.26 14.98 35.38
C TYR A 282 -0.82 14.65 34.98
N GLY A 283 0.15 15.41 35.48
CA GLY A 283 1.55 15.30 35.10
C GLY A 283 1.78 15.42 33.59
N ASN A 284 2.43 14.41 33.01
CA ASN A 284 2.67 14.33 31.57
C ASN A 284 1.63 13.47 30.83
N VAL A 285 0.55 13.04 31.51
CA VAL A 285 -0.53 12.28 30.87
C VAL A 285 -1.31 13.18 29.93
N ARG A 286 -1.46 12.75 28.67
CA ARG A 286 -2.29 13.46 27.70
C ARG A 286 -3.75 13.35 28.08
N MET A 287 -4.39 14.50 28.25
CA MET A 287 -5.82 14.58 28.56
C MET A 287 -6.71 14.62 27.32
N GLY A 288 -6.11 14.57 26.13
CA GLY A 288 -6.81 14.73 24.86
C GLY A 288 -7.36 16.14 24.71
N GLY A 289 -8.60 16.25 24.25
CA GLY A 289 -9.26 17.54 24.04
C GLY A 289 -10.17 17.52 22.81
N LYS A 290 -10.84 18.65 22.56
CA LYS A 290 -11.64 18.81 21.35
C LYS A 290 -10.72 18.90 20.14
N ILE A 291 -11.02 18.10 19.12
CA ILE A 291 -10.27 18.16 17.85
C ILE A 291 -10.62 19.47 17.14
N PRO A 292 -9.64 20.33 16.81
CA PRO A 292 -9.87 21.54 16.02
C PRO A 292 -10.57 21.23 14.70
N ALA A 293 -11.50 22.09 14.30
CA ALA A 293 -12.35 21.85 13.13
C ALA A 293 -11.54 21.83 11.82
N GLU A 294 -10.47 22.60 11.76
CA GLU A 294 -9.52 22.71 10.65
C GLU A 294 -8.71 21.43 10.40
N LEU A 295 -8.62 20.53 11.38
CA LEU A 295 -7.96 19.23 11.21
C LEU A 295 -8.90 18.18 10.60
N ARG A 296 -10.20 18.47 10.51
CA ARG A 296 -11.16 17.54 9.92
C ARG A 296 -11.00 17.52 8.40
N TYR A 297 -11.06 16.32 7.84
CA TYR A 297 -11.06 16.12 6.41
C TYR A 297 -12.31 16.76 5.80
N ASP A 298 -12.12 17.66 4.85
CA ASP A 298 -13.20 18.23 4.04
C ASP A 298 -13.46 17.31 2.83
N PRO A 299 -14.65 16.68 2.73
CA PRO A 299 -15.01 15.87 1.56
C PRO A 299 -14.97 16.63 0.23
N ALA A 300 -14.97 17.96 0.22
CA ALA A 300 -14.74 18.75 -0.99
C ALA A 300 -13.33 18.54 -1.59
N ASN A 301 -12.38 18.04 -0.78
CA ASN A 301 -11.02 17.70 -1.21
C ASN A 301 -10.91 16.29 -1.84
N ASP A 302 -12.02 15.56 -1.98
CA ASP A 302 -12.02 14.29 -2.69
C ASP A 302 -11.55 14.46 -4.14
N LEU A 303 -10.88 13.43 -4.66
CA LEU A 303 -10.54 13.40 -6.08
C LEU A 303 -11.81 13.35 -6.94
N PRO A 304 -11.90 14.15 -8.02
CA PRO A 304 -13.04 14.11 -8.94
C PRO A 304 -13.29 12.71 -9.50
N ALA A 305 -14.56 12.32 -9.64
CA ALA A 305 -14.97 10.96 -10.00
C ALA A 305 -14.36 10.51 -11.34
N GLU A 306 -14.19 11.42 -12.30
CA GLU A 306 -13.56 11.13 -13.60
C GLU A 306 -12.07 10.75 -13.51
N LYS A 307 -11.41 11.00 -12.38
CA LYS A 307 -10.00 10.62 -12.13
C LYS A 307 -9.87 9.29 -11.38
N LEU A 308 -11.00 8.66 -11.03
CA LEU A 308 -11.03 7.46 -10.20
C LEU A 308 -11.33 6.21 -11.02
N THR A 309 -10.56 5.17 -10.76
CA THR A 309 -10.82 3.82 -11.26
C THR A 309 -11.68 3.07 -10.24
N LYS A 310 -12.70 2.35 -10.72
CA LYS A 310 -13.57 1.53 -9.89
C LYS A 310 -13.08 0.07 -9.91
N LEU A 311 -12.86 -0.50 -8.72
CA LEU A 311 -12.59 -1.92 -8.50
C LEU A 311 -13.73 -2.52 -7.68
N VAL A 312 -14.28 -3.66 -8.11
CA VAL A 312 -15.27 -4.41 -7.35
C VAL A 312 -14.65 -5.70 -6.85
N VAL A 313 -14.62 -5.88 -5.53
CA VAL A 313 -14.09 -7.07 -4.87
C VAL A 313 -15.25 -7.91 -4.38
N SER A 314 -15.44 -9.09 -4.98
CA SER A 314 -16.52 -10.01 -4.63
C SER A 314 -16.42 -10.49 -3.17
N SER A 315 -17.53 -10.94 -2.60
CA SER A 315 -17.54 -11.56 -1.26
C SER A 315 -16.63 -12.79 -1.24
N ARG A 316 -15.92 -13.01 -0.13
CA ARG A 316 -15.01 -14.15 0.06
C ARG A 316 -13.88 -14.22 -0.98
N SER A 317 -13.48 -13.08 -1.53
CA SER A 317 -12.45 -13.01 -2.57
C SER A 317 -11.47 -11.86 -2.32
N THR A 318 -10.36 -11.94 -3.03
CA THR A 318 -9.33 -10.89 -3.06
C THR A 318 -9.18 -10.41 -4.50
N SER A 319 -8.86 -9.14 -4.67
CA SER A 319 -8.48 -8.55 -5.94
C SER A 319 -7.28 -7.65 -5.72
N PHE A 320 -6.48 -7.43 -6.76
CA PHE A 320 -5.32 -6.56 -6.63
C PHE A 320 -5.10 -5.77 -7.92
N VAL A 321 -4.43 -4.62 -7.78
CA VAL A 321 -3.99 -3.81 -8.91
C VAL A 321 -2.47 -3.89 -8.99
N PRO A 322 -1.91 -4.51 -10.05
CA PRO A 322 -0.46 -4.60 -10.24
C PRO A 322 0.11 -3.30 -10.83
N ILE A 323 1.25 -2.87 -10.31
CA ILE A 323 2.10 -1.83 -10.88
C ILE A 323 3.49 -2.43 -11.11
N THR A 324 3.87 -2.60 -12.37
CA THR A 324 5.20 -3.10 -12.74
C THR A 324 6.19 -1.95 -12.76
N LEU A 325 7.26 -2.08 -11.98
CA LEU A 325 8.36 -1.13 -11.91
C LEU A 325 9.64 -1.73 -12.47
N GLU A 326 10.42 -0.90 -13.16
CA GLU A 326 11.63 -1.30 -13.88
C GLU A 326 12.84 -0.52 -13.38
N GLY A 327 13.98 -1.20 -13.38
CA GLY A 327 15.24 -0.69 -12.85
C GLY A 327 15.18 -0.42 -11.35
N ASN A 328 16.35 -0.38 -10.72
CA ASN A 328 16.48 0.19 -9.39
C ASN A 328 16.57 1.72 -9.53
N VAL A 329 15.63 2.45 -8.92
CA VAL A 329 15.62 3.92 -8.91
C VAL A 329 15.52 4.42 -7.47
N PRO A 330 16.64 4.88 -6.88
CA PRO A 330 16.66 5.43 -5.54
C PRO A 330 15.64 6.57 -5.35
N GLY A 331 14.95 6.57 -4.22
CA GLY A 331 13.93 7.56 -3.89
C GLY A 331 12.59 7.41 -4.60
N ARG A 332 12.41 6.48 -5.55
CA ARG A 332 11.12 6.28 -6.25
C ARG A 332 10.01 5.91 -5.27
N LYS A 333 8.88 6.62 -5.36
CA LYS A 333 7.68 6.32 -4.57
C LYS A 333 6.46 5.91 -5.40
N LEU A 334 5.59 5.13 -4.77
CA LEU A 334 4.22 4.89 -5.21
C LEU A 334 3.26 5.60 -4.27
N TYR A 335 2.22 6.20 -4.85
CA TYR A 335 1.18 6.91 -4.11
C TYR A 335 -0.19 6.29 -4.39
N TRP A 336 -1.04 6.26 -3.38
CA TRP A 336 -2.43 5.88 -3.53
C TRP A 336 -3.38 6.89 -2.90
N TRP A 337 -4.59 6.91 -3.44
CA TRP A 337 -5.77 7.47 -2.82
C TRP A 337 -6.94 6.54 -3.15
N TRP A 338 -7.75 6.15 -2.18
CA TRP A 338 -8.97 5.38 -2.43
C TRP A 338 -10.04 5.58 -1.36
N ARG A 339 -11.29 5.33 -1.76
CA ARG A 339 -12.48 5.36 -0.90
C ARG A 339 -13.41 4.19 -1.22
N LEU A 340 -13.98 3.60 -0.18
CA LEU A 340 -15.03 2.59 -0.27
C LEU A 340 -16.39 3.24 -0.48
N GLU A 341 -17.25 2.61 -1.28
CA GLU A 341 -18.67 3.00 -1.32
C GLU A 341 -19.37 2.61 0.01
N ASN A 342 -18.95 1.51 0.66
CA ASN A 342 -19.60 1.02 1.88
C ASN A 342 -18.68 0.07 2.68
N ASN A 343 -18.75 0.13 4.02
CA ASN A 343 -18.15 -0.81 4.98
C ASN A 343 -16.61 -0.84 4.97
N ASP A 344 -16.04 -1.96 5.45
CA ASP A 344 -14.60 -2.20 5.54
C ASP A 344 -14.05 -3.09 4.42
N ILE A 345 -12.73 -3.02 4.21
CA ILE A 345 -11.94 -3.93 3.38
C ILE A 345 -10.56 -4.14 4.01
N HIS A 346 -9.90 -5.26 3.76
CA HIS A 346 -8.48 -5.38 4.06
C HIS A 346 -7.66 -4.78 2.91
N PHE A 347 -6.66 -3.99 3.24
CA PHE A 347 -5.75 -3.36 2.27
C PHE A 347 -4.29 -3.63 2.65
N SER A 348 -3.49 -4.04 1.68
CA SER A 348 -2.03 -4.20 1.82
C SER A 348 -1.33 -3.89 0.49
N ILE A 349 -0.01 -3.67 0.55
CA ILE A 349 0.84 -3.52 -0.64
C ILE A 349 1.99 -4.50 -0.53
N HIS A 350 2.18 -5.34 -1.54
CA HIS A 350 3.22 -6.36 -1.57
C HIS A 350 3.99 -6.25 -2.88
N ARG A 351 5.31 -6.40 -2.85
CA ARG A 351 6.09 -6.64 -4.06
C ARG A 351 6.13 -8.14 -4.32
N ALA A 352 5.69 -8.54 -5.51
CA ALA A 352 5.61 -9.94 -5.90
C ALA A 352 6.99 -10.60 -5.87
N ALA A 353 7.04 -11.82 -5.35
CA ALA A 353 8.16 -12.73 -5.61
C ALA A 353 8.21 -13.10 -7.10
N GLU A 354 9.38 -13.49 -7.58
CA GLU A 354 9.59 -13.93 -8.96
C GLU A 354 8.62 -15.06 -9.34
N GLY A 355 7.89 -14.89 -10.45
CA GLY A 355 6.89 -15.85 -10.93
C GLY A 355 5.53 -15.79 -10.22
N GLN A 356 5.35 -14.92 -9.21
CA GLN A 356 4.11 -14.75 -8.44
C GLN A 356 3.37 -13.44 -8.76
N GLU A 357 3.66 -12.84 -9.91
CA GLU A 357 3.14 -11.52 -10.31
C GLU A 357 1.63 -11.52 -10.58
N LYS A 358 1.06 -12.71 -10.85
CA LYS A 358 -0.34 -12.89 -11.23
C LYS A 358 -1.27 -13.30 -10.08
N VAL A 359 -0.73 -13.62 -8.90
CA VAL A 359 -1.52 -13.97 -7.71
C VAL A 359 -1.56 -12.80 -6.73
N ALA A 360 -2.67 -12.65 -6.03
CA ALA A 360 -2.87 -11.52 -5.11
C ALA A 360 -1.83 -11.53 -3.99
N GLU A 361 -1.64 -12.66 -3.32
CA GLU A 361 -0.75 -12.83 -2.18
C GLU A 361 -0.06 -14.20 -2.28
N HIS A 362 1.25 -14.22 -2.05
CA HIS A 362 2.09 -15.41 -1.95
C HIS A 362 2.99 -15.30 -0.71
N ASP A 363 3.32 -16.42 -0.08
CA ASP A 363 4.09 -16.44 1.18
C ASP A 363 5.48 -15.80 1.04
N ASP A 364 6.07 -15.84 -0.16
CA ASP A 364 7.39 -15.24 -0.45
C ASP A 364 7.32 -13.78 -0.92
N ASP A 365 6.12 -13.20 -1.05
CA ASP A 365 6.00 -11.79 -1.40
C ASP A 365 6.63 -10.89 -0.33
N TYR A 366 7.31 -9.85 -0.78
CA TYR A 366 7.86 -8.84 0.11
C TYR A 366 6.78 -7.84 0.53
N MET A 367 6.48 -7.77 1.82
CA MET A 367 5.47 -6.85 2.36
C MET A 367 6.00 -5.41 2.34
N VAL A 368 5.31 -4.53 1.62
CA VAL A 368 5.66 -3.10 1.50
C VAL A 368 4.74 -2.24 2.37
N HIS A 369 3.46 -2.61 2.48
CA HIS A 369 2.50 -2.00 3.39
C HIS A 369 1.69 -3.09 4.09
N PRO A 370 1.60 -3.08 5.44
CA PRO A 370 0.91 -4.12 6.19
C PRO A 370 -0.58 -4.21 5.88
N LYS A 371 -1.13 -5.41 6.08
CA LYS A 371 -2.56 -5.69 5.90
C LYS A 371 -3.38 -5.12 7.05
N PHE A 372 -4.12 -4.04 6.78
CA PHE A 372 -5.04 -3.43 7.73
C PHE A 372 -6.48 -3.57 7.28
N LYS A 373 -7.40 -3.71 8.25
CA LYS A 373 -8.84 -3.68 7.98
C LYS A 373 -9.36 -2.26 8.12
N LEU A 374 -9.59 -1.61 6.99
CA LEU A 374 -9.82 -0.18 6.90
C LEU A 374 -11.26 0.15 6.51
N GLN A 375 -11.74 1.30 6.99
CA GLN A 375 -12.99 1.95 6.60
C GLN A 375 -12.63 3.37 6.15
N THR A 376 -13.40 3.92 5.23
CA THR A 376 -13.14 5.27 4.66
C THR A 376 -14.38 6.15 4.71
N ASP A 377 -15.29 5.86 5.65
CA ASP A 377 -16.57 6.57 5.81
C ASP A 377 -16.35 8.06 6.14
N PHE A 378 -15.27 8.34 6.87
CA PHE A 378 -14.91 9.68 7.32
C PHE A 378 -13.80 10.30 6.46
N VAL A 379 -12.64 9.64 6.39
CA VAL A 379 -11.45 10.09 5.68
C VAL A 379 -11.12 9.04 4.60
N PRO A 380 -10.80 9.43 3.34
CA PRO A 380 -10.32 8.46 2.36
C PRO A 380 -8.98 7.89 2.81
N GLU A 381 -8.61 6.73 2.28
CA GLU A 381 -7.29 6.17 2.52
C GLU A 381 -6.33 6.71 1.45
N ASP A 382 -5.24 7.32 1.88
CA ASP A 382 -4.15 7.75 0.99
C ASP A 382 -2.80 7.51 1.66
N GLY A 383 -1.75 7.53 0.85
CA GLY A 383 -0.40 7.41 1.36
C GLY A 383 0.63 7.18 0.28
N GLU A 384 1.85 6.95 0.75
CA GLU A 384 3.01 6.68 -0.07
C GLU A 384 3.82 5.50 0.49
N VAL A 385 4.50 4.80 -0.40
CA VAL A 385 5.52 3.78 -0.06
C VAL A 385 6.73 3.95 -0.95
N SER A 386 7.90 3.64 -0.40
CA SER A 386 9.12 3.49 -1.20
C SER A 386 8.99 2.30 -2.15
N ALA A 387 9.42 2.49 -3.38
CA ALA A 387 9.34 1.52 -4.46
C ALA A 387 10.59 1.59 -5.35
N GLU A 388 11.76 1.65 -4.72
CA GLU A 388 13.05 1.79 -5.41
C GLU A 388 13.40 0.56 -6.24
N GLU A 389 13.11 -0.63 -5.73
CA GLU A 389 13.47 -1.88 -6.38
C GLU A 389 12.49 -2.22 -7.52
N PRO A 390 12.98 -2.86 -8.60
CA PRO A 390 12.11 -3.34 -9.67
C PRO A 390 11.22 -4.50 -9.18
N GLY A 391 10.15 -4.76 -9.93
CA GLY A 391 9.21 -5.85 -9.66
C GLY A 391 7.76 -5.43 -9.81
N VAL A 392 6.83 -6.34 -9.49
CA VAL A 392 5.39 -6.06 -9.55
C VAL A 392 4.88 -5.74 -8.15
N TYR A 393 4.53 -4.47 -7.93
CA TYR A 393 3.89 -4.01 -6.70
C TYR A 393 2.38 -4.21 -6.80
N LYS A 394 1.81 -4.96 -5.86
CA LYS A 394 0.42 -5.39 -5.83
C LYS A 394 -0.32 -4.61 -4.76
N PHE A 395 -1.25 -3.75 -5.17
CA PHE A 395 -2.21 -3.10 -4.27
C PHE A 395 -3.36 -4.06 -4.03
N ILE A 396 -3.34 -4.76 -2.89
CA ILE A 396 -4.24 -5.87 -2.60
C ILE A 396 -5.44 -5.38 -1.80
N PHE A 397 -6.63 -5.72 -2.27
CA PHE A 397 -7.91 -5.46 -1.63
C PHE A 397 -8.58 -6.80 -1.33
N ASP A 398 -8.65 -7.15 -0.06
CA ASP A 398 -9.13 -8.43 0.43
C ASP A 398 -10.49 -8.29 1.12
N ASN A 399 -11.48 -9.02 0.60
CA ASN A 399 -12.85 -9.11 1.08
C ASN A 399 -13.22 -10.55 1.49
N THR A 400 -12.24 -11.34 1.90
CA THR A 400 -12.41 -12.74 2.32
C THR A 400 -13.31 -12.89 3.55
N HIS A 401 -13.37 -11.86 4.40
CA HIS A 401 -14.18 -11.82 5.62
C HIS A 401 -15.67 -11.52 5.39
N SER A 402 -16.05 -10.96 4.24
CA SER A 402 -17.46 -10.68 3.93
C SER A 402 -18.15 -11.91 3.37
N THR A 403 -19.31 -12.26 3.92
CA THR A 403 -20.05 -13.47 3.55
C THR A 403 -20.96 -13.30 2.33
N PHE A 404 -21.56 -12.13 2.15
CA PHE A 404 -22.59 -11.90 1.12
C PHE A 404 -22.43 -10.61 0.32
N ARG A 405 -21.57 -9.68 0.75
CA ARG A 405 -21.48 -8.35 0.12
C ARG A 405 -20.15 -8.17 -0.58
N SER A 406 -20.20 -7.83 -1.87
CA SER A 406 -19.06 -7.26 -2.57
C SER A 406 -18.73 -5.87 -2.00
N LYS A 407 -17.51 -5.40 -2.27
CA LYS A 407 -17.04 -4.07 -1.92
C LYS A 407 -16.64 -3.35 -3.19
N THR A 408 -17.07 -2.10 -3.31
CA THR A 408 -16.56 -1.23 -4.36
C THR A 408 -15.52 -0.29 -3.78
N VAL A 409 -14.33 -0.30 -4.39
CA VAL A 409 -13.26 0.66 -4.13
C VAL A 409 -13.17 1.62 -5.32
N LYS A 410 -13.18 2.93 -5.06
CA LYS A 410 -12.83 3.97 -6.03
C LYS A 410 -11.42 4.45 -5.71
N MET A 411 -10.50 4.41 -6.67
CA MET A 411 -9.08 4.65 -6.41
C MET A 411 -8.35 5.46 -7.48
N SER A 412 -7.25 6.08 -7.09
CA SER A 412 -6.24 6.67 -7.95
C SER A 412 -4.87 6.20 -7.47
N LEU A 413 -4.10 5.55 -8.35
CA LEU A 413 -2.73 5.14 -8.08
C LEU A 413 -1.79 5.98 -8.94
N LYS A 414 -0.69 6.48 -8.37
CA LYS A 414 0.28 7.31 -9.09
C LYS A 414 1.70 6.81 -8.84
N LEU A 415 2.50 6.79 -9.90
CA LEU A 415 3.95 6.60 -9.84
C LEU A 415 4.61 7.99 -9.77
N GLU A 416 5.67 8.12 -9.00
CA GLU A 416 6.48 9.35 -8.97
C GLU A 416 7.12 9.66 -10.32
N THR A 417 7.02 10.92 -10.74
CA THR A 417 7.65 11.47 -11.93
C THR A 417 9.16 11.64 -11.69
N GLU A 418 10.02 11.18 -12.60
CA GLU A 418 11.47 11.43 -12.51
C GLU A 418 11.75 12.91 -12.75
N ARG A 419 12.55 13.57 -11.91
CA ARG A 419 12.76 15.03 -11.97
C ARG A 419 14.24 15.40 -11.80
N SER A 420 14.63 16.53 -12.37
CA SER A 420 15.86 17.23 -12.00
C SER A 420 15.77 17.77 -10.56
N LYS A 421 16.92 17.96 -9.90
CA LYS A 421 17.01 18.37 -8.48
C LYS A 421 16.26 19.67 -8.17
N THR A 422 16.26 20.63 -9.07
CA THR A 422 15.68 21.96 -8.88
C THR A 422 14.22 22.07 -9.32
N TRP A 423 13.58 20.98 -9.78
CA TRP A 423 12.21 21.02 -10.30
C TRP A 423 11.18 21.52 -9.29
N LYS A 424 11.33 21.17 -8.01
CA LYS A 424 10.41 21.59 -6.96
C LYS A 424 10.72 23.02 -6.54
N ASP A 425 9.66 23.84 -6.42
CA ASP A 425 9.74 25.26 -6.10
C ASP A 425 10.62 26.04 -7.11
N PHE A 426 10.75 25.51 -8.34
CA PHE A 426 11.61 26.08 -9.38
C PHE A 426 11.18 27.52 -9.72
N GLY A 427 12.16 28.41 -9.78
CA GLY A 427 11.94 29.83 -10.04
C GLY A 427 11.38 30.63 -8.87
N ASP A 428 11.15 30.02 -7.69
CA ASP A 428 10.71 30.69 -6.46
C ASP A 428 9.54 31.69 -6.68
N GLY A 429 8.49 31.21 -7.36
CA GLY A 429 7.31 32.00 -7.69
C GLY A 429 7.43 32.92 -8.91
N VAL A 430 8.59 33.00 -9.57
CA VAL A 430 8.76 33.71 -10.84
C VAL A 430 7.96 33.02 -11.96
N PRO A 431 7.25 33.79 -12.82
CA PRO A 431 6.54 33.23 -13.97
C PRO A 431 7.44 32.40 -14.89
N CYS A 432 7.05 31.15 -15.13
CA CYS A 432 7.78 30.18 -15.92
C CYS A 432 7.02 29.77 -17.20
N VAL A 433 7.78 29.43 -18.23
CA VAL A 433 7.30 28.68 -19.40
C VAL A 433 7.60 27.20 -19.23
N LEU A 434 6.64 26.35 -19.62
CA LEU A 434 6.77 24.89 -19.62
C LEU A 434 6.74 24.37 -21.06
N GLY A 435 7.75 23.61 -21.45
CA GLY A 435 7.83 22.89 -22.73
C GLY A 435 7.57 21.40 -22.55
N ILE A 436 6.74 20.80 -23.41
CA ILE A 436 6.50 19.35 -23.47
C ILE A 436 6.95 18.80 -24.83
N ASP A 437 7.70 17.70 -24.80
CA ASP A 437 8.01 16.91 -25.99
C ASP A 437 8.13 15.41 -25.63
N GLU A 438 8.19 14.55 -26.65
CA GLU A 438 8.38 13.12 -26.51
C GLU A 438 9.51 12.54 -27.38
N ALA A 439 9.96 11.34 -26.99
CA ALA A 439 10.83 10.52 -27.79
C ALA A 439 10.34 9.06 -27.81
N GLY A 440 10.59 8.37 -28.93
CA GLY A 440 10.24 6.96 -29.03
C GLY A 440 8.75 6.70 -29.27
N ARG A 441 8.01 7.62 -29.90
CA ARG A 441 6.62 7.37 -30.28
C ARG A 441 6.47 6.32 -31.39
N GLY A 442 7.29 6.39 -32.43
CA GLY A 442 7.21 5.50 -33.62
C GLY A 442 7.86 4.09 -33.54
N PRO A 443 8.92 3.85 -32.75
CA PRO A 443 9.59 2.56 -32.63
C PRO A 443 8.67 1.40 -32.27
N VAL A 444 8.99 0.22 -32.80
CA VAL A 444 8.42 -1.07 -32.37
C VAL A 444 9.18 -1.67 -31.19
N LEU A 445 10.40 -1.20 -30.90
CA LEU A 445 11.18 -1.59 -29.72
C LEU A 445 11.35 -0.43 -28.74
N GLY A 446 11.41 -0.76 -27.45
CA GLY A 446 11.79 0.14 -26.37
C GLY A 446 10.69 1.10 -25.91
N PRO A 447 10.96 1.92 -24.88
CA PRO A 447 9.95 2.76 -24.25
C PRO A 447 9.59 4.00 -25.09
N MET A 448 8.44 4.61 -24.78
CA MET A 448 8.08 5.97 -25.20
C MET A 448 8.30 6.89 -24.00
N VAL A 449 9.10 7.94 -24.16
CA VAL A 449 9.47 8.84 -23.07
C VAL A 449 8.88 10.21 -23.33
N TYR A 450 8.09 10.72 -22.39
CA TYR A 450 7.64 12.10 -22.34
C TYR A 450 8.52 12.89 -21.39
N ALA A 451 8.84 14.14 -21.75
CA ALA A 451 9.54 15.05 -20.87
C ALA A 451 8.86 16.42 -20.83
N ALA A 452 9.00 17.07 -19.68
CA ALA A 452 8.70 18.47 -19.48
C ALA A 452 9.97 19.20 -19.11
N ALA A 453 10.16 20.40 -19.63
CA ALA A 453 11.18 21.34 -19.17
C ALA A 453 10.51 22.64 -18.74
N ILE A 454 11.04 23.27 -17.70
CA ILE A 454 10.59 24.56 -17.18
C ILE A 454 11.75 25.54 -17.12
N SER A 455 11.49 26.81 -17.42
CA SER A 455 12.46 27.90 -17.37
C SER A 455 11.75 29.22 -17.07
N PRO A 456 12.37 30.16 -16.32
CA PRO A 456 11.80 31.49 -16.12
C PRO A 456 11.60 32.23 -17.46
N MET A 457 10.52 33.01 -17.57
CA MET A 457 10.17 33.71 -18.81
C MET A 457 11.25 34.67 -19.31
N ASP A 458 12.02 35.26 -18.39
CA ASP A 458 13.10 36.20 -18.67
C ASP A 458 14.43 35.53 -19.06
N GLN A 459 14.59 34.23 -18.84
CA GLN A 459 15.83 33.48 -19.10
C GLN A 459 15.87 32.76 -20.46
N ASN A 460 15.01 33.14 -21.40
CA ASN A 460 14.96 32.52 -22.72
C ASN A 460 16.27 32.70 -23.52
N ALA A 461 17.03 33.78 -23.29
CA ALA A 461 18.30 34.02 -23.96
C ALA A 461 19.40 33.07 -23.43
N GLU A 462 19.43 32.88 -22.12
CA GLU A 462 20.33 31.98 -21.40
C GLU A 462 20.04 30.53 -21.78
N LEU A 463 18.76 30.16 -21.84
CA LEU A 463 18.32 28.85 -22.33
C LEU A 463 18.82 28.58 -23.75
N LYS A 464 18.73 29.55 -24.66
CA LYS A 464 19.30 29.43 -26.01
C LYS A 464 20.83 29.30 -25.99
N ALA A 465 21.50 30.05 -25.12
CA ALA A 465 22.96 30.01 -24.99
C ALA A 465 23.49 28.63 -24.51
N LEU A 466 22.66 27.81 -23.87
CA LEU A 466 22.99 26.41 -23.55
C LEU A 466 23.17 25.52 -24.80
N GLY A 467 22.80 26.01 -25.99
CA GLY A 467 22.91 25.27 -27.23
C GLY A 467 21.77 24.27 -27.43
N VAL A 468 20.61 24.51 -26.81
CA VAL A 468 19.40 23.71 -27.01
C VAL A 468 18.72 24.02 -28.35
N ASP A 469 19.28 24.85 -29.23
CA ASP A 469 18.62 25.26 -30.48
C ASP A 469 18.51 24.07 -31.45
N ASP A 470 17.28 23.79 -31.89
CA ASP A 470 16.87 22.71 -32.80
C ASP A 470 17.45 21.32 -32.45
N SER A 471 16.81 20.62 -31.51
CA SER A 471 17.24 19.27 -31.06
C SER A 471 17.45 18.25 -32.17
N LYS A 472 16.84 18.44 -33.36
CA LYS A 472 16.99 17.57 -34.53
C LYS A 472 18.28 17.84 -35.32
N ALA A 473 18.85 19.03 -35.20
CA ALA A 473 20.16 19.37 -35.76
C ALA A 473 21.31 18.87 -34.86
N LEU A 474 21.03 18.58 -33.59
CA LEU A 474 22.01 18.08 -32.62
C LEU A 474 22.27 16.58 -32.79
N ASN A 475 23.56 16.21 -32.82
CA ASN A 475 23.96 14.81 -32.74
C ASN A 475 23.76 14.24 -31.32
N GLU A 476 23.81 12.91 -31.19
CA GLU A 476 23.59 12.20 -29.92
C GLU A 476 24.56 12.64 -28.82
N ALA A 477 25.86 12.71 -29.11
CA ALA A 477 26.88 13.14 -28.16
C ALA A 477 26.61 14.55 -27.62
N LYS A 478 26.15 15.47 -28.48
CA LYS A 478 25.85 16.84 -28.06
C LYS A 478 24.60 16.89 -27.17
N ARG A 479 23.59 16.07 -27.47
CA ARG A 479 22.40 15.92 -26.61
C ARG A 479 22.77 15.38 -25.22
N GLU A 480 23.63 14.36 -25.17
CA GLU A 480 24.15 13.80 -23.91
C GLU A 480 24.94 14.86 -23.12
N GLU A 481 25.85 15.61 -23.75
CA GLU A 481 26.61 16.70 -23.12
C GLU A 481 25.69 17.78 -22.51
N ILE A 482 24.66 18.21 -23.24
CA ILE A 482 23.70 19.21 -22.74
C ILE A 482 22.89 18.64 -21.57
N PHE A 483 22.43 17.40 -21.68
CA PHE A 483 21.63 16.78 -20.62
C PHE A 483 22.47 16.54 -19.35
N GLU A 484 23.74 16.18 -19.48
CA GLU A 484 24.66 16.11 -18.34
C GLU A 484 24.88 17.46 -17.68
N LYS A 485 25.00 18.53 -18.46
CA LYS A 485 25.10 19.90 -17.93
C LYS A 485 23.87 20.31 -17.15
N ILE A 486 22.67 20.04 -17.68
CA ILE A 486 21.40 20.29 -16.96
C ILE A 486 21.37 19.52 -15.62
N ASN A 487 21.98 18.34 -15.56
CA ASN A 487 22.01 17.50 -14.36
C ASN A 487 23.08 17.86 -13.33
N ASN A 488 24.18 18.50 -13.73
CA ASN A 488 25.35 18.64 -12.88
C ASN A 488 25.86 20.08 -12.69
N ASP A 489 25.51 21.02 -13.56
CA ASP A 489 25.93 22.41 -13.44
C ASP A 489 24.88 23.23 -12.68
N GLU A 490 25.24 23.68 -11.47
CA GLU A 490 24.35 24.45 -10.59
C GLU A 490 23.82 25.73 -11.25
N LYS A 491 24.59 26.39 -12.12
CA LYS A 491 24.11 27.59 -12.82
C LYS A 491 23.04 27.24 -13.83
N ILE A 492 23.22 26.14 -14.55
CA ILE A 492 22.27 25.66 -15.55
C ILE A 492 20.98 25.18 -14.88
N GLN A 493 21.09 24.58 -13.71
CA GLN A 493 19.95 24.15 -12.89
C GLN A 493 19.08 25.30 -12.39
N GLN A 494 19.56 26.54 -12.41
CA GLN A 494 18.74 27.75 -12.16
C GLN A 494 18.05 28.26 -13.43
N ILE A 495 18.56 27.90 -14.60
CA ILE A 495 18.02 28.33 -15.90
C ILE A 495 16.92 27.37 -16.36
N VAL A 496 17.13 26.06 -16.18
CA VAL A 496 16.21 25.03 -16.65
C VAL A 496 16.15 23.84 -15.70
N ALA A 497 14.93 23.37 -15.44
CA ALA A 497 14.67 22.11 -14.77
C ALA A 497 13.80 21.22 -15.67
N TYR A 498 13.81 19.91 -15.43
CA TYR A 498 13.05 18.96 -16.21
C TYR A 498 12.36 17.89 -15.35
N ALA A 499 11.33 17.27 -15.93
CA ALA A 499 10.67 16.09 -15.44
C ALA A 499 10.40 15.09 -16.57
N ILE A 500 10.45 13.79 -16.30
CA ILE A 500 10.38 12.71 -17.27
C ILE A 500 9.35 11.67 -16.83
N ARG A 501 8.62 11.16 -17.82
CA ARG A 501 7.76 9.99 -17.68
C ARG A 501 8.07 8.98 -18.78
N SER A 502 8.59 7.82 -18.38
CA SER A 502 8.84 6.69 -19.27
C SER A 502 7.62 5.77 -19.35
N LEU A 503 7.23 5.37 -20.55
CA LEU A 503 6.15 4.42 -20.81
C LEU A 503 6.75 3.17 -21.44
N SER A 504 6.67 2.03 -20.75
CA SER A 504 7.27 0.78 -21.22
C SER A 504 6.57 0.22 -22.46
N PRO A 505 7.24 -0.61 -23.28
CA PRO A 505 6.62 -1.29 -24.42
C PRO A 505 5.37 -2.10 -24.04
N GLU A 506 5.38 -2.74 -22.88
CA GLU A 506 4.29 -3.56 -22.36
C GLU A 506 3.12 -2.71 -21.88
N LEU A 507 3.38 -1.60 -21.20
CA LEU A 507 2.32 -0.65 -20.84
C LEU A 507 1.62 -0.14 -22.10
N ILE A 508 2.39 0.22 -23.13
CA ILE A 508 1.83 0.67 -24.41
C ILE A 508 1.04 -0.46 -25.07
N SER A 509 1.59 -1.67 -25.11
CA SER A 509 0.95 -2.83 -25.76
C SER A 509 -0.33 -3.24 -25.05
N SER A 510 -0.30 -3.42 -23.73
CA SER A 510 -1.46 -3.77 -22.91
C SER A 510 -2.52 -2.67 -22.93
N SER A 511 -2.13 -1.40 -22.95
CA SER A 511 -3.06 -0.27 -23.09
C SER A 511 -3.80 -0.31 -24.42
N MET A 512 -3.08 -0.55 -25.52
CA MET A 512 -3.65 -0.53 -26.88
C MET A 512 -4.41 -1.81 -27.25
N LEU A 513 -4.07 -2.95 -26.65
CA LEU A 513 -4.66 -4.27 -26.93
C LEU A 513 -5.75 -4.70 -25.94
N LYS A 514 -6.09 -3.87 -24.94
CA LYS A 514 -7.21 -4.18 -24.02
C LYS A 514 -8.56 -4.09 -24.73
N ARG A 515 -9.58 -4.80 -24.18
CA ARG A 515 -10.94 -4.92 -24.75
C ARG A 515 -11.55 -3.58 -25.17
N HIS A 516 -11.41 -2.56 -24.32
CA HIS A 516 -11.79 -1.19 -24.65
C HIS A 516 -10.66 -0.46 -25.35
N LYS A 517 -10.89 -0.07 -26.61
CA LYS A 517 -9.91 0.66 -27.42
C LYS A 517 -9.37 1.89 -26.67
N TYR A 518 -8.05 1.90 -26.46
CA TYR A 518 -7.33 3.04 -25.90
C TYR A 518 -6.14 3.36 -26.78
N SER A 519 -6.23 4.49 -27.45
CA SER A 519 -5.30 4.83 -28.52
C SER A 519 -3.96 5.29 -27.97
N LEU A 520 -2.91 5.18 -28.80
CA LEU A 520 -1.60 5.76 -28.47
C LEU A 520 -1.68 7.26 -28.20
N ASN A 521 -2.63 7.97 -28.84
CA ASN A 521 -2.88 9.39 -28.58
C ASN A 521 -3.36 9.64 -27.16
N GLU A 522 -4.26 8.80 -26.63
CA GLU A 522 -4.76 8.97 -25.26
C GLU A 522 -3.67 8.66 -24.23
N VAL A 523 -2.92 7.57 -24.42
CA VAL A 523 -1.73 7.24 -23.62
C VAL A 523 -0.73 8.41 -23.60
N SER A 524 -0.48 9.00 -24.78
CA SER A 524 0.44 10.13 -24.95
C SER A 524 -0.04 11.40 -24.26
N HIS A 525 -1.30 11.77 -24.47
CA HIS A 525 -1.89 12.97 -23.85
C HIS A 525 -1.89 12.85 -22.32
N ASP A 526 -2.18 11.67 -21.77
CA ASP A 526 -2.18 11.45 -20.33
C ASP A 526 -0.78 11.58 -19.72
N ALA A 527 0.26 11.17 -20.45
CA ALA A 527 1.64 11.34 -20.02
C ALA A 527 2.01 12.82 -19.92
N ALA A 528 1.73 13.61 -20.97
CA ALA A 528 1.94 15.04 -20.98
C ALA A 528 1.10 15.78 -19.91
N ILE A 529 -0.19 15.46 -19.77
CA ILE A 529 -1.08 16.05 -18.76
C ILE A 529 -0.57 15.77 -17.34
N ALA A 530 -0.02 14.58 -17.09
CA ALA A 530 0.57 14.25 -15.79
C ALA A 530 1.78 15.13 -15.49
N LEU A 531 2.69 15.33 -16.44
CA LEU A 531 3.86 16.19 -16.27
C LEU A 531 3.48 17.66 -16.04
N ILE A 532 2.45 18.17 -16.72
CA ILE A 532 1.95 19.53 -16.50
C ILE A 532 1.39 19.66 -15.07
N ARG A 533 0.57 18.70 -14.63
CA ARG A 533 0.03 18.67 -13.26
C ARG A 533 1.13 18.56 -12.21
N ASP A 534 2.20 17.83 -12.53
CA ASP A 534 3.36 17.65 -11.67
C ASP A 534 4.06 19.00 -11.38
N ALA A 535 4.26 19.83 -12.40
CA ALA A 535 4.82 21.17 -12.24
C ALA A 535 3.98 22.05 -11.29
N PHE A 536 2.65 22.07 -11.47
CA PHE A 536 1.75 22.81 -10.58
C PHE A 536 1.79 22.28 -9.15
N ALA A 537 1.79 20.96 -8.96
CA ALA A 537 1.86 20.34 -7.64
C ALA A 537 3.19 20.61 -6.93
N CYS A 538 4.26 20.86 -7.69
CA CYS A 538 5.58 21.21 -7.19
C CYS A 538 5.77 22.73 -7.02
N ASN A 539 4.67 23.50 -6.96
CA ASN A 539 4.65 24.94 -6.71
C ASN A 539 5.44 25.77 -7.75
N VAL A 540 5.50 25.29 -9.00
CA VAL A 540 6.06 26.06 -10.12
C VAL A 540 4.99 27.02 -10.65
N ASN A 541 5.31 28.31 -10.74
CA ASN A 541 4.42 29.34 -11.30
C ASN A 541 4.41 29.28 -12.84
N VAL A 542 3.79 28.24 -13.40
CA VAL A 542 3.67 28.08 -14.86
C VAL A 542 2.59 29.02 -15.40
N VAL A 543 2.95 29.92 -16.31
CA VAL A 543 2.03 30.87 -16.96
C VAL A 543 1.82 30.58 -18.44
N GLU A 544 2.74 29.84 -19.06
CA GLU A 544 2.70 29.47 -20.47
C GLU A 544 3.15 28.02 -20.68
N ILE A 545 2.42 27.29 -21.54
CA ILE A 545 2.72 25.90 -21.90
C ILE A 545 2.89 25.80 -23.43
N LYS A 546 4.01 25.24 -23.87
CA LYS A 546 4.33 24.93 -25.26
C LYS A 546 4.42 23.41 -25.43
N VAL A 547 3.73 22.84 -26.41
CA VAL A 547 3.67 21.39 -26.61
C VAL A 547 3.95 21.04 -28.06
N ASP A 548 4.90 20.13 -28.31
CA ASP A 548 5.04 19.49 -29.62
C ASP A 548 3.92 18.48 -29.85
N THR A 549 3.44 18.38 -31.09
CA THR A 549 2.47 17.35 -31.44
C THR A 549 2.72 16.79 -32.83
N VAL A 550 2.40 15.51 -32.98
CA VAL A 550 2.28 14.81 -34.27
C VAL A 550 0.82 14.52 -34.64
N GLY A 551 -0.14 14.98 -33.81
CA GLY A 551 -1.58 14.73 -33.97
C GLY A 551 -2.38 16.01 -34.26
N PRO A 552 -3.73 15.93 -34.27
CA PRO A 552 -4.57 17.09 -34.53
C PRO A 552 -4.41 18.19 -33.46
N LYS A 553 -3.60 19.21 -33.78
CA LYS A 553 -3.25 20.30 -32.84
C LYS A 553 -4.46 20.97 -32.19
N ALA A 554 -5.53 21.22 -32.96
CA ALA A 554 -6.72 21.92 -32.46
C ALA A 554 -7.44 21.13 -31.35
N THR A 555 -7.60 19.81 -31.54
CA THR A 555 -8.26 18.95 -30.54
C THR A 555 -7.41 18.82 -29.29
N TYR A 556 -6.10 18.70 -29.45
CA TYR A 556 -5.20 18.57 -28.30
C TYR A 556 -5.10 19.88 -27.52
N GLN A 557 -4.98 21.02 -28.21
CA GLN A 557 -4.99 22.34 -27.58
C GLN A 557 -6.30 22.57 -26.82
N ALA A 558 -7.46 22.34 -27.43
CA ALA A 558 -8.75 22.47 -26.76
C ALA A 558 -8.87 21.56 -25.52
N LYS A 559 -8.31 20.34 -25.58
CA LYS A 559 -8.26 19.42 -24.43
C LYS A 559 -7.43 20.01 -23.29
N LEU A 560 -6.26 20.58 -23.59
CA LEU A 560 -5.36 21.17 -22.58
C LEU A 560 -5.94 22.47 -22.01
N GLU A 561 -6.47 23.37 -22.85
CA GLU A 561 -7.09 24.63 -22.43
C GLU A 561 -8.27 24.38 -21.47
N ARG A 562 -9.07 23.33 -21.74
CA ARG A 562 -10.15 22.91 -20.84
C ARG A 562 -9.63 22.38 -19.50
N LEU A 563 -8.49 21.69 -19.49
CA LEU A 563 -7.93 21.08 -18.29
C LEU A 563 -7.12 22.06 -17.42
N PHE A 564 -6.56 23.10 -18.04
CA PHE A 564 -5.71 24.10 -17.41
C PHE A 564 -6.20 25.52 -17.77
N PRO A 565 -7.39 25.91 -17.28
CA PRO A 565 -7.95 27.22 -17.58
C PRO A 565 -7.07 28.34 -16.99
N GLY A 566 -6.92 29.44 -17.73
CA GLY A 566 -6.13 30.60 -17.31
C GLY A 566 -4.65 30.55 -17.67
N ILE A 567 -4.18 29.45 -18.27
CA ILE A 567 -2.80 29.30 -18.76
C ILE A 567 -2.75 29.57 -20.26
N SER A 568 -1.69 30.26 -20.73
CA SER A 568 -1.45 30.42 -22.17
C SER A 568 -0.93 29.10 -22.74
N ILE A 569 -1.68 28.43 -23.62
CA ILE A 569 -1.30 27.12 -24.17
C ILE A 569 -1.13 27.21 -25.68
N CYS A 570 0.00 26.74 -26.19
CA CYS A 570 0.27 26.63 -27.61
C CYS A 570 0.69 25.19 -27.95
N VAL A 571 -0.14 24.52 -28.74
CA VAL A 571 0.18 23.20 -29.30
C VAL A 571 0.47 23.38 -30.78
N THR A 572 1.68 23.01 -31.21
CA THR A 572 2.07 23.11 -32.62
C THR A 572 2.98 21.96 -33.02
N GLU A 573 3.04 21.70 -34.33
CA GLU A 573 4.00 20.77 -34.90
C GLU A 573 5.39 21.44 -34.95
N LYS A 574 6.44 20.64 -34.77
CA LYS A 574 7.84 21.09 -34.77
C LYS A 574 8.11 22.18 -33.74
N ALA A 575 7.42 22.09 -32.59
CA ALA A 575 7.56 23.03 -31.50
C ALA A 575 8.99 23.03 -30.93
N ASP A 576 9.70 21.91 -31.04
CA ASP A 576 11.11 21.77 -30.65
C ASP A 576 12.06 22.65 -31.47
N SER A 577 11.74 22.91 -32.75
CA SER A 577 12.51 23.85 -33.59
C SER A 577 12.07 25.31 -33.42
N LEU A 578 10.96 25.57 -32.72
CA LEU A 578 10.37 26.91 -32.54
C LEU A 578 10.62 27.49 -31.15
N PHE A 579 10.62 26.63 -30.13
CA PHE A 579 10.68 27.03 -28.73
C PHE A 579 11.85 26.32 -28.03
N PRO A 580 12.86 27.06 -27.53
CA PRO A 580 14.01 26.49 -26.83
C PRO A 580 13.62 25.58 -25.66
N ILE A 581 12.55 25.91 -24.95
CA ILE A 581 12.05 25.11 -23.84
C ILE A 581 11.50 23.75 -24.27
N VAL A 582 10.83 23.69 -25.44
CA VAL A 582 10.39 22.41 -26.01
C VAL A 582 11.59 21.63 -26.51
N SER A 583 12.60 22.30 -27.06
CA SER A 583 13.86 21.65 -27.43
C SER A 583 14.60 21.05 -26.23
N ALA A 584 14.62 21.74 -25.09
CA ALA A 584 15.19 21.21 -23.84
C ALA A 584 14.43 19.96 -23.35
N ALA A 585 13.09 19.98 -23.38
CA ALA A 585 12.27 18.80 -23.10
C ALA A 585 12.59 17.66 -24.10
N SER A 586 12.77 17.99 -25.38
CA SER A 586 13.14 17.05 -26.43
C SER A 586 14.47 16.35 -26.17
N ILE A 587 15.48 17.11 -25.73
CA ILE A 587 16.80 16.57 -25.37
C ILE A 587 16.65 15.58 -24.22
N ALA A 588 15.94 15.96 -23.14
CA ALA A 588 15.68 15.09 -22.00
C ALA A 588 14.97 13.80 -22.41
N ALA A 589 13.89 13.91 -23.20
CA ALA A 589 13.16 12.74 -23.68
C ALA A 589 14.04 11.82 -24.54
N LYS A 590 14.78 12.38 -25.51
CA LYS A 590 15.58 11.59 -26.44
C LYS A 590 16.77 10.90 -25.77
N VAL A 591 17.56 11.64 -24.99
CA VAL A 591 18.72 11.08 -24.27
C VAL A 591 18.25 9.94 -23.39
N THR A 592 17.22 10.16 -22.58
CA THR A 592 16.71 9.14 -21.68
C THR A 592 16.13 7.93 -22.41
N ARG A 593 15.40 8.13 -23.52
CA ARG A 593 14.90 7.03 -24.36
C ARG A 593 16.04 6.20 -24.94
N ASP A 594 17.06 6.86 -25.47
CA ASP A 594 18.19 6.21 -26.13
C ASP A 594 19.03 5.43 -25.11
N THR A 595 19.30 6.02 -23.93
CA THR A 595 19.97 5.34 -22.80
C THR A 595 19.18 4.11 -22.34
N ARG A 596 17.86 4.21 -22.16
CA ARG A 596 17.01 3.08 -21.73
C ARG A 596 16.97 1.96 -22.75
N LEU A 597 16.92 2.30 -24.04
CA LEU A 597 16.97 1.30 -25.10
C LEU A 597 18.35 0.63 -25.16
N ARG A 598 19.44 1.39 -25.03
CA ARG A 598 20.82 0.88 -25.07
C ARG A 598 21.13 -0.06 -23.91
N ASN A 599 20.66 0.28 -22.71
CA ASN A 599 20.88 -0.47 -21.48
C ASN A 599 19.73 -1.43 -21.16
N TRP A 600 18.98 -1.88 -22.17
CA TRP A 600 17.82 -2.73 -21.94
C TRP A 600 18.24 -4.11 -21.40
N GLU A 601 17.72 -4.46 -20.22
CA GLU A 601 17.89 -5.76 -19.60
C GLU A 601 16.67 -6.63 -19.89
N PHE A 602 16.88 -7.81 -20.49
CA PHE A 602 15.80 -8.74 -20.78
C PHE A 602 15.43 -9.51 -19.51
N LYS A 603 14.14 -9.54 -19.18
CA LYS A 603 13.58 -10.39 -18.11
C LYS A 603 13.45 -11.84 -18.58
N GLU A 604 13.32 -12.02 -19.90
CA GLU A 604 13.16 -13.32 -20.53
C GLU A 604 14.51 -13.99 -20.78
N GLU A 605 14.60 -15.28 -20.44
CA GLU A 605 15.77 -16.09 -20.76
C GLU A 605 15.85 -16.43 -22.24
N ASN A 606 17.07 -16.72 -22.73
CA ASN A 606 17.33 -17.24 -24.07
C ASN A 606 16.90 -16.34 -25.24
N ILE A 607 16.80 -15.02 -25.02
CA ILE A 607 16.52 -14.06 -26.09
C ILE A 607 17.70 -13.96 -27.06
N LYS A 608 17.41 -14.23 -28.34
CA LYS A 608 18.40 -14.18 -29.41
C LYS A 608 18.59 -12.74 -29.91
N VAL A 609 19.63 -12.07 -29.41
CA VAL A 609 20.05 -10.75 -29.88
C VAL A 609 21.10 -10.90 -30.99
N PRO A 610 20.99 -10.18 -32.13
CA PRO A 610 22.06 -10.13 -33.13
C PRO A 610 23.38 -9.59 -32.56
N GLU A 611 24.52 -9.97 -33.15
CA GLU A 611 25.85 -9.46 -32.75
C GLU A 611 25.95 -7.93 -32.75
N ASN A 612 25.22 -7.26 -33.65
CA ASN A 612 25.17 -5.79 -33.74
C ASN A 612 24.02 -5.16 -32.92
N GLY A 613 23.46 -5.90 -31.96
CA GLY A 613 22.32 -5.48 -31.15
C GLY A 613 20.98 -5.47 -31.88
N PHE A 614 19.96 -4.89 -31.26
CA PHE A 614 18.59 -4.80 -31.79
C PHE A 614 18.29 -3.50 -32.55
N GLY A 615 19.30 -2.66 -32.76
CA GLY A 615 19.21 -1.42 -33.54
C GLY A 615 18.43 -0.30 -32.85
N SER A 616 18.03 0.69 -33.65
CA SER A 616 17.32 1.90 -33.23
C SER A 616 15.90 1.64 -32.71
N GLY A 617 15.35 0.45 -32.92
CA GLY A 617 13.98 0.09 -32.56
C GLY A 617 12.92 0.53 -33.55
N TYR A 618 13.28 1.26 -34.60
CA TYR A 618 12.33 1.65 -35.65
C TYR A 618 12.05 0.50 -36.62
N PRO A 619 10.80 0.32 -37.09
CA PRO A 619 10.46 -0.75 -38.04
C PRO A 619 11.26 -0.71 -39.36
N GLY A 620 11.84 0.43 -39.73
CA GLY A 620 12.66 0.59 -40.93
C GLY A 620 14.08 0.05 -40.80
N ASP A 621 14.60 -0.05 -39.59
CA ASP A 621 16.00 -0.39 -39.30
C ASP A 621 16.29 -1.88 -39.58
N PRO A 622 17.32 -2.21 -40.38
CA PRO A 622 17.74 -3.58 -40.64
C PRO A 622 18.02 -4.42 -39.39
N ASN A 623 18.67 -3.85 -38.37
CA ASN A 623 19.00 -4.56 -37.12
C ASN A 623 17.75 -4.84 -36.30
N THR A 624 16.81 -3.90 -36.24
CA THR A 624 15.52 -4.08 -35.59
C THR A 624 14.68 -5.16 -36.27
N LYS A 625 14.63 -5.17 -37.61
CA LYS A 625 13.97 -6.25 -38.36
C LYS A 625 14.60 -7.60 -38.07
N LYS A 626 15.94 -7.68 -38.08
CA LYS A 626 16.68 -8.92 -37.78
C LYS A 626 16.39 -9.41 -36.37
N PHE A 627 16.43 -8.52 -35.38
CA PHE A 627 16.09 -8.85 -33.99
C PHE A 627 14.67 -9.41 -33.86
N LEU A 628 13.66 -8.75 -34.46
CA LEU A 628 12.28 -9.27 -34.43
C LEU A 628 12.17 -10.66 -35.07
N GLN A 629 12.91 -10.93 -36.14
CA GLN A 629 12.89 -12.28 -36.73
C GLN A 629 13.59 -13.33 -35.85
N LEU A 630 14.56 -12.96 -35.02
CA LEU A 630 15.31 -13.92 -34.20
C LEU A 630 14.69 -14.14 -32.81
N SER A 631 14.06 -13.11 -32.24
CA SER A 631 13.56 -13.10 -30.86
C SER A 631 12.13 -13.62 -30.69
N VAL A 632 11.41 -13.89 -31.79
CA VAL A 632 10.02 -14.39 -31.71
C VAL A 632 9.96 -15.85 -31.26
N HIS A 633 9.24 -16.09 -30.16
CA HIS A 633 8.93 -17.39 -29.59
C HIS A 633 7.61 -17.95 -30.16
N PRO A 634 7.52 -19.25 -30.53
CA PRO A 634 6.32 -19.82 -31.16
C PRO A 634 5.04 -19.72 -30.33
N ILE A 635 5.13 -19.80 -29.00
CA ILE A 635 3.97 -19.71 -28.10
C ILE A 635 3.78 -18.27 -27.58
N PHE A 636 4.77 -17.72 -26.87
CA PHE A 636 4.67 -16.43 -26.19
C PHE A 636 4.81 -15.18 -27.09
N GLY A 637 5.15 -15.34 -28.37
CA GLY A 637 5.36 -14.18 -29.25
C GLY A 637 6.68 -13.48 -28.95
N PHE A 638 6.65 -12.21 -28.57
CA PHE A 638 7.86 -11.41 -28.39
C PHE A 638 8.20 -11.16 -26.91
N CYS A 639 9.46 -10.81 -26.65
CA CYS A 639 9.91 -10.32 -25.34
C CYS A 639 9.38 -8.91 -25.03
N SER A 640 9.49 -8.56 -23.75
CA SER A 640 9.24 -7.27 -23.09
C SER A 640 9.65 -6.05 -23.89
N LEU A 641 10.79 -6.10 -24.58
CA LEU A 641 11.31 -4.99 -25.38
C LEU A 641 10.38 -4.60 -26.55
N VAL A 642 9.57 -5.54 -27.06
CA VAL A 642 8.78 -5.36 -28.28
C VAL A 642 7.38 -4.87 -27.97
N ARG A 643 6.95 -3.83 -28.70
CA ARG A 643 5.57 -3.35 -28.65
C ARG A 643 4.66 -4.23 -29.50
N ALA A 644 4.02 -5.22 -28.88
CA ALA A 644 3.15 -6.18 -29.56
C ALA A 644 1.94 -5.52 -30.27
N SER A 645 1.54 -4.32 -29.86
CA SER A 645 0.46 -3.56 -30.51
C SER A 645 0.82 -2.96 -31.87
N TRP A 646 2.10 -3.00 -32.27
CA TRP A 646 2.53 -2.51 -33.57
C TRP A 646 2.23 -3.53 -34.65
N LYS A 647 1.66 -3.08 -35.78
CA LYS A 647 1.36 -3.92 -36.95
C LYS A 647 2.56 -4.75 -37.42
N THR A 648 3.78 -4.21 -37.33
CA THR A 648 5.00 -4.94 -37.69
C THR A 648 5.23 -6.16 -36.79
N ALA A 649 4.97 -6.04 -35.49
CA ALA A 649 5.07 -7.15 -34.55
C ALA A 649 3.90 -8.12 -34.74
N SER A 650 2.65 -7.63 -34.79
CA SER A 650 1.46 -8.48 -34.96
C SER A 650 1.54 -9.34 -36.22
N ALA A 651 2.00 -8.78 -37.34
CA ALA A 651 2.17 -9.51 -38.60
C ALA A 651 3.25 -10.62 -38.53
N ILE A 652 4.23 -10.52 -37.62
CA ILE A 652 5.22 -11.58 -37.40
C ILE A 652 4.61 -12.68 -36.52
N VAL A 653 3.89 -12.30 -35.46
CA VAL A 653 3.18 -13.24 -34.57
C VAL A 653 2.19 -14.09 -35.37
N GLU A 654 1.35 -13.47 -36.20
CA GLU A 654 0.37 -14.17 -37.04
C GLU A 654 1.01 -15.21 -37.99
N LYS A 655 2.24 -14.98 -38.44
CA LYS A 655 2.94 -15.86 -39.39
C LYS A 655 3.78 -16.94 -38.73
N ARG A 656 4.26 -16.71 -37.52
CA ARG A 656 5.33 -17.53 -36.90
C ARG A 656 4.97 -18.12 -35.54
N CYS A 657 3.90 -17.65 -34.92
CA CYS A 657 3.41 -18.16 -33.65
C CYS A 657 2.21 -19.08 -33.85
N VAL A 658 1.93 -19.88 -32.83
CA VAL A 658 0.71 -20.68 -32.73
C VAL A 658 -0.49 -19.71 -32.67
N PRO A 659 -1.56 -19.93 -33.47
CA PRO A 659 -2.75 -19.11 -33.40
C PRO A 659 -3.36 -19.11 -31.99
N GLY A 660 -3.52 -17.92 -31.41
CA GLY A 660 -4.26 -17.71 -30.16
C GLY A 660 -5.61 -17.07 -30.49
N TYR A 661 -6.64 -17.45 -29.74
CA TYR A 661 -7.99 -16.87 -29.85
C TYR A 661 -8.34 -16.23 -28.52
N TRP A 662 -8.79 -14.97 -28.57
CA TRP A 662 -9.26 -14.21 -27.43
C TRP A 662 -10.79 -14.20 -27.40
N GLU A 663 -11.38 -14.01 -26.21
CA GLU A 663 -12.84 -14.00 -26.03
C GLU A 663 -13.56 -12.98 -26.92
N ASP A 664 -12.88 -11.87 -27.26
CA ASP A 664 -13.45 -10.77 -28.05
C ASP A 664 -13.29 -10.98 -29.57
N ASP A 665 -12.51 -11.97 -30.02
CA ASP A 665 -12.31 -12.28 -31.44
C ASP A 665 -13.61 -12.81 -32.11
N GLU A 666 -14.58 -13.28 -31.31
CA GLU A 666 -15.89 -13.74 -31.78
C GLU A 666 -16.85 -12.58 -32.16
N GLU A 667 -16.62 -11.34 -31.69
CA GLU A 667 -17.53 -10.21 -31.94
C GLU A 667 -17.30 -9.51 -33.29
N GLU A 668 -16.14 -9.65 -33.94
CA GLU A 668 -15.83 -8.99 -35.22
C GLU A 668 -16.41 -9.70 -36.47
N GLY A 669 -17.10 -10.84 -36.30
CA GLY A 669 -17.82 -11.54 -37.36
C GLY A 669 -19.18 -10.90 -37.67
N LYS A 670 -19.25 -10.04 -38.71
CA LYS A 670 -20.54 -9.55 -39.25
C LYS A 670 -21.55 -10.69 -39.45
N PRO A 671 -22.84 -10.48 -39.17
CA PRO A 671 -23.87 -11.49 -39.41
C PRO A 671 -24.04 -11.67 -40.91
N GLN A 672 -23.68 -12.85 -41.41
CA GLN A 672 -24.04 -13.28 -42.75
C GLN A 672 -25.56 -13.37 -42.83
N ASN A 673 -26.16 -12.58 -43.73
CA ASN A 673 -27.57 -12.58 -44.10
C ASN A 673 -28.19 -14.00 -44.03
N LYS A 674 -29.03 -14.27 -43.03
CA LYS A 674 -30.03 -15.34 -43.12
C LYS A 674 -31.41 -14.71 -43.20
N LYS A 675 -31.95 -14.77 -44.41
CA LYS A 675 -33.32 -14.40 -44.76
C LYS A 675 -34.31 -15.14 -43.87
N MET A 676 -35.25 -14.38 -43.34
CA MET A 676 -36.51 -14.84 -42.77
C MET A 676 -37.34 -15.53 -43.86
N SER A 677 -37.33 -16.86 -43.91
CA SER A 677 -38.39 -17.69 -44.52
C SER A 677 -38.03 -19.18 -44.39
N VAL A 678 -38.60 -19.88 -43.41
CA VAL A 678 -39.20 -21.23 -43.55
C VAL A 678 -40.03 -21.47 -42.27
N TRP A 679 -41.34 -21.28 -42.36
CA TRP A 679 -42.32 -21.99 -41.54
C TRP A 679 -42.80 -23.20 -42.35
N LEU A 680 -43.16 -24.28 -41.63
CA LEU A 680 -43.84 -25.53 -42.05
C LEU A 680 -42.94 -26.72 -42.43
N GLN A 681 -42.66 -27.58 -41.44
CA GLN A 681 -42.76 -29.05 -41.56
C GLN A 681 -43.17 -29.68 -40.20
N PRO A 682 -43.96 -30.78 -40.18
CA PRO A 682 -44.38 -31.44 -38.95
C PRO A 682 -43.21 -32.21 -38.31
N LYS A 683 -43.11 -32.17 -36.99
CA LYS A 683 -42.14 -32.96 -36.22
C LYS A 683 -42.53 -34.43 -36.23
N GLU A 684 -41.80 -35.26 -36.96
CA GLU A 684 -41.69 -36.68 -36.65
C GLU A 684 -40.60 -36.91 -35.59
N GLY A 685 -40.82 -37.96 -34.79
CA GLY A 685 -40.18 -38.21 -33.50
C GLY A 685 -38.69 -37.91 -33.44
N THR A 686 -38.33 -36.91 -32.65
CA THR A 686 -36.99 -36.73 -32.12
C THR A 686 -37.12 -36.69 -30.61
N GLU A 687 -36.55 -37.68 -29.93
CA GLU A 687 -36.36 -37.66 -28.49
C GLU A 687 -35.79 -36.29 -28.10
N VAL A 688 -36.53 -35.55 -27.28
CA VAL A 688 -36.00 -34.32 -26.70
C VAL A 688 -34.97 -34.77 -25.69
N ALA A 689 -33.69 -34.74 -26.10
CA ALA A 689 -32.58 -34.96 -25.19
C ALA A 689 -32.82 -34.11 -23.93
N PRO A 690 -32.68 -34.69 -22.72
CA PRO A 690 -33.05 -34.00 -21.50
C PRO A 690 -32.36 -32.64 -21.46
N LYS A 691 -33.14 -31.56 -21.27
CA LYS A 691 -32.60 -30.22 -21.13
C LYS A 691 -31.59 -30.25 -20.00
N ARG A 692 -30.32 -30.12 -20.37
CA ARG A 692 -29.21 -30.18 -19.44
C ARG A 692 -29.42 -29.11 -18.37
N ASN A 693 -29.29 -29.50 -17.11
CA ASN A 693 -29.52 -28.61 -15.98
C ASN A 693 -28.66 -27.33 -16.16
N VAL A 694 -29.26 -26.18 -15.87
CA VAL A 694 -28.66 -24.84 -15.96
C VAL A 694 -27.30 -24.82 -15.25
N TYR A 695 -27.18 -25.54 -14.13
CA TYR A 695 -25.93 -25.74 -13.39
C TYR A 695 -24.72 -26.08 -14.28
N PHE A 696 -24.88 -27.04 -15.22
CA PHE A 696 -23.79 -27.48 -16.10
C PHE A 696 -23.55 -26.50 -17.26
N LYS A 697 -24.60 -25.82 -17.72
CA LYS A 697 -24.52 -24.86 -18.82
C LYS A 697 -23.79 -23.59 -18.38
N GLU A 698 -24.12 -23.05 -17.20
CA GLU A 698 -23.45 -21.90 -16.59
C GLU A 698 -21.98 -22.17 -16.24
N ARG A 699 -21.63 -23.45 -16.00
CA ARG A 699 -20.26 -23.86 -15.64
C ARG A 699 -19.47 -24.42 -16.82
N HIS A 700 -20.01 -24.33 -18.05
CA HIS A 700 -19.41 -24.84 -19.28
C HIS A 700 -18.94 -26.31 -19.24
N MET A 701 -19.47 -27.12 -18.31
CA MET A 701 -19.08 -28.52 -18.18
C MET A 701 -19.67 -29.31 -19.34
N LYS A 702 -18.97 -30.30 -19.91
CA LYS A 702 -19.47 -31.23 -20.94
C LYS A 702 -19.16 -32.67 -20.54
N ASN A 703 -19.96 -33.62 -21.01
CA ASN A 703 -19.61 -35.03 -20.84
C ASN A 703 -18.36 -35.32 -21.66
N VAL A 704 -17.40 -36.02 -21.08
CA VAL A 704 -16.21 -36.47 -21.81
C VAL A 704 -16.64 -37.62 -22.71
N VAL A 705 -16.58 -37.41 -24.03
CA VAL A 705 -16.97 -38.40 -25.04
C VAL A 705 -15.76 -39.07 -25.70
N SER A 706 -14.56 -38.54 -25.47
CA SER A 706 -13.27 -39.15 -25.78
C SER A 706 -12.21 -38.60 -24.82
N PHE A 707 -11.33 -39.46 -24.32
CA PHE A 707 -10.16 -39.05 -23.53
C PHE A 707 -8.93 -38.92 -24.41
#